data_AF-A0A4Y7UEG9-F1
#
_entry.id   AF-A0A4Y7UEG9-F1
#
_cell.length_a   1.000
_cell.length_b   1.000
_cell.length_c   1.000
_cell.angle_alpha   90.00
_cell.angle_beta   90.00
_cell.angle_gamma   90.00
#
_symmetry.space_group_name_H-M   'P 1'
#
loop_
_entity.id
_entity.type
_entity.pdbx_description
1 polymer ?
#
loop_
_entity_poly.entity_id
_entity_poly.type
_entity_poly.pdbx_seq_one_letter_code
_entity_poly.pdbx_strand_id
1 'polypeptide(L)'
;MKNKFLLTIVLLFAFSHGYAKIWKLSNQNIEVSFDDQTVKFSFLDKRCNKVWKQDLPTDGAKLIKTTQNKENLVLKFSGKLPFELVLTLTQEAAVQLEIIADKKASMQDFAFPSALQAPDKNHYVLFTETEGLLVPVDDTNYPMIDGNMYFCGGGTAMSWIGMTDKDFKTGFMAIIDTPYDAKFVTKRANGLISFEPVWQPSMGKFGYNRKVTYHFFDKGGYVAQCKEYRKYIWKQNNVITLKEKEKRFPAISKLIGAVNLYVWDAARTIDFAKELKQSGIDKALFLWDANHTPYPVVGYDKMLKDLGFATGAYDIYTDLHYRDSINYRVDLKGPMRFERTAFPGLFKKLAAINKDGKTYFNQYGHTICPATVQPHMIERMDRELKEYEHETYFLDVYQANGLFECYNPEHQLTRKQFAEQVNKNLQLIEDKYGLYTGGEWGADYVGSNSIYAHGMMTLQRTWWGKEIDEKGSIYWSGDWKSNPNPSIMNRSSVAPDKYLKYSINEYTRVPLYELVYHDAVITSWRWEDGNHHMPAIWWKKDLFNILYGTAPLWSLNKETWDDYKKTFIQSYQNICPWLQKIGYDELVSHRFVTLDHEVQESIFSSGKKVVVNFSDDDVTFEGKNIKARGFITFENLLSKSHI
;
A
#
# COMPACT_ATOMS: atom_id res chain seq x y z
N MET A 1 14.16 67.07 -61.67
CA MET A 1 14.21 66.12 -60.54
C MET A 1 13.02 65.19 -60.63
N LYS A 2 13.27 63.89 -60.83
CA LYS A 2 12.26 62.84 -60.96
C LYS A 2 11.84 62.37 -59.56
N ASN A 3 10.56 62.49 -59.20
CA ASN A 3 10.02 61.80 -58.02
C ASN A 3 9.11 60.66 -58.46
N LYS A 4 9.55 59.43 -58.17
CA LYS A 4 8.85 58.17 -58.39
C LYS A 4 7.78 57.99 -57.30
N PHE A 5 6.58 57.60 -57.72
CA PHE A 5 5.57 57.00 -56.84
C PHE A 5 6.06 55.61 -56.40
N LEU A 6 6.12 55.38 -55.09
CA LEU A 6 6.37 54.06 -54.50
C LEU A 6 5.01 53.48 -54.06
N LEU A 7 4.57 52.41 -54.73
CA LEU A 7 3.35 51.68 -54.40
C LEU A 7 3.70 50.60 -53.37
N THR A 8 3.30 50.78 -52.11
CA THR A 8 3.50 49.78 -51.05
C THR A 8 2.41 48.71 -51.17
N ILE A 9 2.78 47.52 -51.64
CA ILE A 9 1.93 46.32 -51.60
C ILE A 9 1.99 45.76 -50.17
N VAL A 10 0.88 45.85 -49.44
CA VAL A 10 0.69 45.17 -48.17
C VAL A 10 0.30 43.72 -48.47
N LEU A 11 1.24 42.78 -48.28
CA LEU A 11 0.96 41.35 -48.24
C LEU A 11 0.24 41.03 -46.92
N LEU A 12 -1.07 40.85 -46.98
CA LEU A 12 -1.85 40.19 -45.93
C LEU A 12 -1.49 38.70 -45.92
N PHE A 13 -0.63 38.29 -44.99
CA PHE A 13 -0.49 36.88 -44.62
C PHE A 13 -1.79 36.43 -43.96
N ALA A 14 -2.62 35.71 -44.71
CA ALA A 14 -3.74 34.96 -44.14
C ALA A 14 -3.16 33.84 -43.27
N PHE A 15 -3.14 34.05 -41.96
CA PHE A 15 -2.99 32.96 -41.00
C PHE A 15 -4.23 32.07 -41.11
N SER A 16 -4.11 30.96 -41.85
CA SER A 16 -5.08 29.88 -41.80
C SER A 16 -5.10 29.33 -40.38
N HIS A 17 -6.09 29.77 -39.58
CA HIS A 17 -6.43 29.11 -38.34
C HIS A 17 -6.96 27.73 -38.72
N GLY A 18 -6.11 26.70 -38.61
CA GLY A 18 -6.56 25.33 -38.77
C GLY A 18 -7.67 25.07 -37.76
N TYR A 19 -8.86 24.71 -38.23
CA TYR A 19 -9.97 24.33 -37.36
C TYR A 19 -9.55 23.11 -36.53
N ALA A 20 -9.63 23.21 -35.20
CA ALA A 20 -9.41 22.08 -34.30
C ALA A 20 -10.33 20.92 -34.68
N LYS A 21 -9.78 19.72 -34.89
CA LYS A 21 -10.60 18.55 -35.17
C LYS A 21 -10.76 17.74 -33.89
N ILE A 22 -12.01 17.57 -33.49
CA ILE A 22 -12.37 16.69 -32.38
C ILE A 22 -12.57 15.27 -32.92
N TRP A 23 -11.70 14.36 -32.51
CA TRP A 23 -11.78 12.95 -32.84
C TRP A 23 -12.59 12.22 -31.78
N LYS A 24 -13.54 11.37 -32.19
CA LYS A 24 -14.46 10.69 -31.26
C LYS A 24 -14.42 9.20 -31.41
N LEU A 25 -14.13 8.48 -30.34
CA LEU A 25 -14.28 7.03 -30.27
C LEU A 25 -15.36 6.71 -29.23
N SER A 26 -16.31 5.85 -29.56
CA SER A 26 -17.45 5.63 -28.67
C SER A 26 -18.04 4.21 -28.78
N ASN A 27 -18.55 3.71 -27.65
CA ASN A 27 -19.38 2.53 -27.57
C ASN A 27 -20.70 2.86 -26.83
N GLN A 28 -21.41 1.83 -26.36
CA GLN A 28 -22.68 2.01 -25.64
C GLN A 28 -22.55 2.81 -24.34
N ASN A 29 -21.42 2.68 -23.63
CA ASN A 29 -21.27 3.22 -22.26
C ASN A 29 -20.41 4.48 -22.21
N ILE A 30 -19.37 4.57 -23.05
CA ILE A 30 -18.37 5.65 -22.99
C ILE A 30 -18.19 6.30 -24.38
N GLU A 31 -17.98 7.61 -24.37
CA GLU A 31 -17.42 8.36 -25.50
C GLU A 31 -16.14 9.06 -25.07
N VAL A 32 -15.08 8.88 -25.86
CA VAL A 32 -13.82 9.60 -25.72
C VAL A 32 -13.76 10.62 -26.86
N SER A 33 -13.57 11.88 -26.50
CA SER A 33 -13.29 12.96 -27.44
C SER A 33 -11.85 13.43 -27.25
N PHE A 34 -11.09 13.51 -28.34
CA PHE A 34 -9.71 14.00 -28.37
C PHE A 34 -9.62 15.25 -29.25
N ASP A 35 -9.16 16.35 -28.65
CA ASP A 35 -8.86 17.60 -29.35
C ASP A 35 -7.40 17.60 -29.82
N ASP A 36 -7.20 17.58 -31.13
CA ASP A 36 -5.87 17.51 -31.73
C ASP A 36 -5.09 18.84 -31.71
N GLN A 37 -5.75 19.96 -31.41
CA GLN A 37 -5.08 21.25 -31.21
C GLN A 37 -4.54 21.37 -29.78
N THR A 38 -5.36 21.02 -28.78
CA THR A 38 -4.99 21.16 -27.37
C THR A 38 -4.31 19.91 -26.80
N VAL A 39 -4.35 18.78 -27.52
CA VAL A 39 -3.83 17.47 -27.11
C VAL A 39 -4.48 17.03 -25.78
N LYS A 40 -5.80 17.21 -25.69
CA LYS A 40 -6.59 16.90 -24.49
C LYS A 40 -7.70 15.92 -24.81
N PHE A 41 -7.88 14.98 -23.90
CA PHE A 41 -8.98 14.04 -23.87
C PHE A 41 -10.12 14.55 -22.98
N SER A 42 -11.34 14.20 -23.36
CA SER A 42 -12.51 14.23 -22.49
C SER A 42 -13.26 12.92 -22.61
N PHE A 43 -13.83 12.48 -21.49
CA PHE A 43 -14.44 11.18 -21.33
C PHE A 43 -15.87 11.39 -20.84
N LEU A 44 -16.86 11.05 -21.66
CA LEU A 44 -18.26 11.07 -21.32
C LEU A 44 -18.70 9.66 -20.94
N ASP A 45 -19.12 9.50 -19.69
CA ASP A 45 -19.89 8.34 -19.26
C ASP A 45 -21.38 8.56 -19.58
N LYS A 46 -21.87 7.83 -20.57
CA LYS A 46 -23.23 7.97 -21.09
C LYS A 46 -24.29 7.44 -20.12
N ARG A 47 -23.91 6.62 -19.15
CA ARG A 47 -24.83 6.03 -18.17
C ARG A 47 -25.27 7.06 -17.12
N CYS A 48 -24.39 8.01 -16.79
CA CYS A 48 -24.64 9.08 -15.81
C CYS A 48 -24.52 10.50 -16.39
N ASN A 49 -24.22 10.62 -17.69
CA ASN A 49 -23.99 11.89 -18.40
C ASN A 49 -22.87 12.76 -17.77
N LYS A 50 -21.88 12.13 -17.12
CA LYS A 50 -20.76 12.82 -16.48
C LYS A 50 -19.59 12.93 -17.45
N VAL A 51 -18.99 14.12 -17.53
CA VAL A 51 -17.84 14.39 -18.39
C VAL A 51 -16.61 14.68 -17.56
N TRP A 52 -15.55 13.88 -17.74
CA TRP A 52 -14.23 14.11 -17.17
C TRP A 52 -13.33 14.75 -18.22
N LYS A 53 -12.67 15.86 -17.87
CA LYS A 53 -11.84 16.63 -18.80
C LYS A 53 -10.42 16.77 -18.28
N GLN A 54 -9.48 16.79 -19.21
CA GLN A 54 -8.12 17.21 -18.94
C GLN A 54 -8.01 18.72 -19.07
N ASP A 55 -7.56 19.41 -18.02
CA ASP A 55 -7.31 20.86 -18.10
C ASP A 55 -5.82 21.22 -18.02
N LEU A 56 -4.97 20.25 -17.71
CA LEU A 56 -3.53 20.46 -17.61
C LEU A 56 -2.87 20.26 -18.98
N PRO A 57 -1.84 21.06 -19.32
CA PRO A 57 -1.12 20.91 -20.58
C PRO A 57 -0.39 19.56 -20.61
N THR A 58 -0.20 19.03 -21.81
CA THR A 58 0.67 17.89 -22.05
C THR A 58 2.10 18.40 -22.19
N ASP A 59 3.04 17.90 -21.39
CA ASP A 59 4.42 18.33 -21.47
C ASP A 59 5.16 17.68 -22.66
N GLY A 60 5.77 18.51 -23.50
CA GLY A 60 6.88 18.13 -24.39
C GLY A 60 6.55 17.24 -25.61
N ALA A 61 5.33 16.72 -25.76
CA ALA A 61 4.92 15.91 -26.90
C ALA A 61 4.15 16.72 -27.95
N LYS A 62 4.63 16.73 -29.21
CA LYS A 62 3.94 17.39 -30.33
C LYS A 62 3.24 16.36 -31.20
N LEU A 63 1.91 16.46 -31.28
CA LEU A 63 1.10 15.62 -32.16
C LEU A 63 1.49 15.83 -33.63
N ILE A 64 1.75 14.74 -34.35
CA ILE A 64 2.10 14.74 -35.78
C ILE A 64 0.92 14.24 -36.60
N LYS A 65 0.24 13.18 -36.12
CA LYS A 65 -0.79 12.48 -36.88
C LYS A 65 -1.78 11.83 -35.96
N THR A 66 -3.04 11.93 -36.32
CA THR A 66 -4.14 11.17 -35.74
C THR A 66 -4.72 10.24 -36.81
N THR A 67 -4.90 8.97 -36.47
CA THR A 67 -5.56 7.97 -37.31
C THR A 67 -6.63 7.30 -36.49
N GLN A 68 -7.83 7.14 -37.06
CA GLN A 68 -8.94 6.50 -36.39
C GLN A 68 -9.45 5.34 -37.25
N ASN A 69 -9.69 4.19 -36.63
CA ASN A 69 -10.51 3.12 -37.20
C ASN A 69 -11.74 2.87 -36.30
N LYS A 70 -12.51 1.80 -36.56
CA LYS A 70 -13.73 1.51 -35.78
C LYS A 70 -13.45 1.22 -34.30
N GLU A 71 -12.30 0.65 -33.98
CA GLU A 71 -11.99 0.10 -32.66
C GLU A 71 -11.02 0.99 -31.88
N ASN A 72 -10.13 1.70 -32.57
CA ASN A 72 -8.98 2.37 -32.00
C ASN A 72 -8.81 3.80 -32.52
N LEU A 73 -8.25 4.64 -31.65
CA LEU A 73 -7.69 5.95 -31.99
C LEU A 73 -6.17 5.89 -31.79
N VAL A 74 -5.42 6.13 -32.87
CA VAL A 74 -3.96 6.06 -32.89
C VAL A 74 -3.38 7.45 -33.10
N LEU A 75 -2.58 7.92 -32.13
CA LEU A 75 -1.95 9.23 -32.14
C LEU A 75 -0.43 9.08 -32.23
N LYS A 76 0.22 9.78 -33.15
CA LYS A 76 1.67 9.80 -33.30
C LYS A 76 2.24 11.10 -32.80
N PHE A 77 3.21 11.01 -31.90
CA PHE A 77 3.87 12.16 -31.29
C PHE A 77 5.34 12.23 -31.71
N SER A 78 5.82 13.46 -31.89
CA SER A 78 7.23 13.82 -32.00
C SER A 78 7.69 14.50 -30.71
N GLY A 79 9.00 14.57 -30.52
CA GLY A 79 9.61 15.23 -29.38
C GLY A 79 10.91 14.53 -28.99
N LYS A 80 11.32 14.70 -27.73
CA LYS A 80 12.49 14.00 -27.16
C LYS A 80 12.34 12.48 -27.20
N LEU A 81 11.13 11.99 -26.96
CA LEU A 81 10.74 10.60 -27.14
C LEU A 81 9.61 10.56 -28.18
N PRO A 82 9.88 10.15 -29.43
CA PRO A 82 8.82 9.85 -30.39
C PRO A 82 8.06 8.60 -29.95
N PHE A 83 6.74 8.66 -29.90
CA PHE A 83 5.89 7.53 -29.52
C PHE A 83 4.55 7.53 -30.26
N GLU A 84 3.93 6.36 -30.29
CA GLU A 84 2.56 6.15 -30.71
C GLU A 84 1.70 5.87 -29.47
N LEU A 85 0.54 6.51 -29.38
CA LEU A 85 -0.50 6.19 -28.42
C LEU A 85 -1.61 5.42 -29.13
N VAL A 86 -1.92 4.23 -28.65
CA VAL A 86 -3.07 3.45 -29.08
C VAL A 86 -4.13 3.51 -28.00
N LEU A 87 -5.28 4.13 -28.32
CA LEU A 87 -6.44 4.21 -27.45
C LEU A 87 -7.50 3.21 -27.89
N THR A 88 -7.95 2.38 -26.95
CA THR A 88 -8.96 1.33 -27.18
C THR A 88 -10.08 1.45 -26.15
N LEU A 89 -11.34 1.25 -26.57
CA LEU A 89 -12.48 1.14 -25.65
C LEU A 89 -12.78 -0.31 -25.30
N THR A 90 -13.07 -0.58 -24.04
CA THR A 90 -13.63 -1.87 -23.59
C THR A 90 -15.14 -1.75 -23.40
N GLN A 91 -15.84 -2.89 -23.43
CA GLN A 91 -17.29 -2.92 -23.16
C GLN A 91 -17.64 -2.54 -21.71
N GLU A 92 -16.68 -2.68 -20.78
CA GLU A 92 -16.83 -2.43 -19.34
C GLU A 92 -16.66 -0.95 -18.95
N ALA A 93 -16.99 -0.03 -19.86
CA ALA A 93 -16.82 1.41 -19.67
C ALA A 93 -15.39 1.80 -19.27
N ALA A 94 -14.39 1.12 -19.85
CA ALA A 94 -12.98 1.44 -19.65
C ALA A 94 -12.29 1.90 -20.93
N VAL A 95 -11.26 2.72 -20.76
CA VAL A 95 -10.44 3.26 -21.84
C VAL A 95 -8.99 2.91 -21.57
N GLN A 96 -8.43 2.06 -22.42
CA GLN A 96 -7.03 1.68 -22.35
C GLN A 96 -6.19 2.59 -23.24
N LEU A 97 -5.08 3.07 -22.69
CA LEU A 97 -4.06 3.82 -23.38
C LEU A 97 -2.76 3.03 -23.36
N GLU A 98 -2.25 2.67 -24.54
CA GLU A 98 -0.96 2.02 -24.70
C GLU A 98 0.02 2.96 -25.43
N ILE A 99 1.13 3.27 -24.79
CA ILE A 99 2.24 4.03 -25.35
C ILE A 99 3.26 3.05 -25.91
N ILE A 100 3.59 3.22 -27.18
CA ILE A 100 4.52 2.39 -27.95
C ILE A 100 5.64 3.30 -28.48
N ALA A 101 6.88 3.00 -28.12
CA ALA A 101 8.06 3.68 -28.63
C ALA A 101 9.18 2.67 -28.91
N ASP A 102 10.27 3.14 -29.51
CA ASP A 102 11.47 2.30 -29.63
C ASP A 102 11.98 1.93 -28.24
N LYS A 103 12.02 0.63 -27.93
CA LYS A 103 12.48 0.08 -26.65
C LYS A 103 13.90 0.52 -26.29
N LYS A 104 14.73 0.82 -27.29
CA LYS A 104 16.12 1.28 -27.10
C LYS A 104 16.23 2.80 -26.94
N ALA A 105 15.16 3.56 -27.20
CA ALA A 105 15.19 5.01 -27.06
C ALA A 105 15.51 5.42 -25.63
N SER A 106 16.42 6.38 -25.49
CA SER A 106 16.68 7.03 -24.21
C SER A 106 15.43 7.79 -23.76
N MET A 107 15.16 7.75 -22.46
CA MET A 107 13.96 8.34 -21.89
C MET A 107 14.29 9.03 -20.57
N GLN A 108 13.61 10.13 -20.32
CA GLN A 108 13.48 10.75 -19.00
C GLN A 108 12.04 10.61 -18.54
N ASP A 109 11.79 10.89 -17.27
CA ASP A 109 10.42 10.94 -16.75
C ASP A 109 9.56 11.85 -17.63
N PHE A 110 8.40 11.36 -18.05
CA PHE A 110 7.43 12.17 -18.79
C PHE A 110 6.00 11.89 -18.31
N ALA A 111 5.24 12.96 -18.09
CA ALA A 111 3.84 12.90 -17.70
C ALA A 111 2.97 12.74 -18.96
N PHE A 112 2.20 11.65 -19.05
CA PHE A 112 1.24 11.45 -20.13
C PHE A 112 0.25 10.32 -19.81
N PRO A 113 -1.05 10.47 -20.08
CA PRO A 113 -1.68 11.70 -20.54
C PRO A 113 -1.83 12.69 -19.37
N SER A 114 -2.19 13.94 -19.65
CA SER A 114 -2.41 14.96 -18.62
C SER A 114 -3.51 14.56 -17.63
N ALA A 115 -3.43 15.09 -16.40
CA ALA A 115 -4.40 14.78 -15.37
C ALA A 115 -5.84 15.11 -15.77
N LEU A 116 -6.77 14.25 -15.34
CA LEU A 116 -8.20 14.58 -15.28
C LEU A 116 -8.44 15.48 -14.06
N GLN A 117 -9.22 16.54 -14.24
CA GLN A 117 -9.61 17.43 -13.15
C GLN A 117 -10.89 16.95 -12.47
N ALA A 118 -10.96 17.24 -11.17
CA ALA A 118 -12.22 17.22 -10.46
C ALA A 118 -13.15 18.30 -11.05
N PRO A 119 -14.42 17.98 -11.39
CA PRO A 119 -15.37 18.95 -11.92
C PRO A 119 -15.66 20.12 -10.96
N ASP A 120 -15.61 19.85 -9.65
CA ASP A 120 -15.94 20.76 -8.57
C ASP A 120 -15.36 20.27 -7.23
N LYS A 121 -15.71 20.94 -6.12
CA LYS A 121 -15.30 20.60 -4.74
C LYS A 121 -16.07 19.42 -4.11
N ASN A 122 -17.05 18.85 -4.81
CA ASN A 122 -17.88 17.75 -4.34
C ASN A 122 -17.29 16.38 -4.69
N HIS A 123 -15.96 16.28 -4.63
CA HIS A 123 -15.22 15.07 -4.96
C HIS A 123 -14.15 14.77 -3.91
N TYR A 124 -13.80 13.49 -3.83
CA TYR A 124 -12.62 12.99 -3.15
C TYR A 124 -11.65 12.41 -4.16
N VAL A 125 -10.35 12.53 -3.89
CA VAL A 125 -9.31 11.71 -4.50
C VAL A 125 -9.05 10.51 -3.58
N LEU A 126 -8.97 9.33 -4.17
CA LEU A 126 -8.74 8.06 -3.49
C LEU A 126 -7.24 7.77 -3.47
N PHE A 127 -6.59 7.95 -2.34
CA PHE A 127 -5.19 7.58 -2.18
C PHE A 127 -5.08 6.15 -1.68
N THR A 128 -4.31 5.35 -2.42
CA THR A 128 -4.12 3.90 -2.21
C THR A 128 -2.76 3.60 -1.59
N GLU A 129 -2.22 4.56 -0.83
CA GLU A 129 -1.16 4.28 0.11
C GLU A 129 -1.77 3.54 1.31
N THR A 130 -1.07 2.54 1.85
CA THR A 130 -1.49 1.85 3.09
C THR A 130 -2.96 1.38 2.98
N GLU A 131 -3.79 1.52 4.01
CA GLU A 131 -5.21 1.10 3.98
C GLU A 131 -6.06 1.90 3.00
N GLY A 132 -5.78 3.19 2.85
CA GLY A 132 -6.46 4.08 1.93
C GLY A 132 -7.07 5.33 2.59
N LEU A 133 -7.22 6.38 1.78
CA LEU A 133 -7.68 7.70 2.25
C LEU A 133 -8.55 8.40 1.21
N LEU A 134 -9.67 8.96 1.65
CA LEU A 134 -10.47 9.97 0.95
C LEU A 134 -9.90 11.35 1.26
N VAL A 135 -9.22 11.96 0.28
CA VAL A 135 -8.75 13.35 0.40
C VAL A 135 -9.74 14.25 -0.34
N PRO A 136 -10.44 15.17 0.34
CA PRO A 136 -11.27 16.17 -0.35
C PRO A 136 -10.43 16.86 -1.41
N VAL A 137 -10.95 17.02 -2.63
CA VAL A 137 -10.16 17.61 -3.72
C VAL A 137 -9.70 19.04 -3.39
N ASP A 138 -10.36 19.75 -2.48
CA ASP A 138 -9.99 21.08 -2.02
C ASP A 138 -9.14 21.10 -0.73
N ASP A 139 -8.65 19.95 -0.25
CA ASP A 139 -7.74 19.90 0.90
C ASP A 139 -6.39 20.57 0.56
N THR A 140 -5.98 21.49 1.42
CA THR A 140 -4.75 22.30 1.23
C THR A 140 -3.52 21.79 1.98
N ASN A 141 -3.65 20.78 2.84
CA ASN A 141 -2.60 20.41 3.81
C ASN A 141 -2.05 18.99 3.63
N TYR A 142 -2.84 18.06 3.09
CA TYR A 142 -2.39 16.69 2.90
C TYR A 142 -1.17 16.66 1.96
N PRO A 143 -0.11 15.89 2.27
CA PRO A 143 1.05 15.75 1.39
C PRO A 143 0.66 15.16 0.02
N MET A 144 1.20 15.75 -1.05
CA MET A 144 1.00 15.24 -2.41
C MET A 144 1.88 14.02 -2.69
N ILE A 145 1.36 13.09 -3.47
CA ILE A 145 2.07 11.92 -4.01
C ILE A 145 3.08 12.39 -5.05
N ASP A 146 4.34 11.97 -4.85
CA ASP A 146 5.44 12.08 -5.83
C ASP A 146 6.43 10.90 -5.73
N GLY A 147 6.14 9.90 -4.90
CA GLY A 147 6.96 8.70 -4.74
C GLY A 147 6.72 7.68 -5.84
N ASN A 148 7.68 6.78 -6.03
CA ASN A 148 7.58 5.67 -6.97
C ASN A 148 6.42 4.73 -6.58
N MET A 149 5.87 4.01 -7.55
CA MET A 149 4.94 2.91 -7.29
C MET A 149 5.53 1.92 -6.27
N TYR A 150 4.68 1.37 -5.40
CA TYR A 150 5.04 0.39 -4.36
C TYR A 150 5.96 0.92 -3.24
N PHE A 151 6.24 2.22 -3.22
CA PHE A 151 6.80 2.86 -2.04
C PHE A 151 5.67 3.35 -1.13
N CYS A 152 5.45 2.66 -0.01
CA CYS A 152 4.34 2.97 0.89
C CYS A 152 4.48 4.34 1.60
N GLY A 153 5.69 4.93 1.60
CA GLY A 153 6.00 6.21 2.26
C GLY A 153 5.82 7.45 1.40
N GLY A 154 5.22 7.34 0.22
CA GLY A 154 5.14 8.47 -0.72
C GLY A 154 4.59 8.15 -2.11
N GLY A 155 4.47 6.87 -2.44
CA GLY A 155 3.77 6.35 -3.61
C GLY A 155 2.48 5.64 -3.22
N THR A 156 1.99 4.76 -4.11
CA THR A 156 0.80 3.94 -3.89
C THR A 156 1.21 2.49 -3.60
N ALA A 157 0.49 1.82 -2.68
CA ALA A 157 0.70 0.40 -2.37
C ALA A 157 0.03 -0.51 -3.40
N MET A 158 -1.06 -0.03 -4.00
CA MET A 158 -1.75 -0.62 -5.15
C MET A 158 -1.51 0.22 -6.40
N SER A 159 -1.45 -0.41 -7.58
CA SER A 159 -1.12 0.26 -8.85
C SER A 159 -2.24 1.14 -9.46
N TRP A 160 -3.07 1.76 -8.61
CA TRP A 160 -4.18 2.61 -9.04
C TRP A 160 -4.40 3.81 -8.12
N ILE A 161 -5.07 4.84 -8.66
CA ILE A 161 -5.60 6.02 -7.95
C ILE A 161 -6.95 6.35 -8.58
N GLY A 162 -7.84 7.01 -7.84
CA GLY A 162 -9.18 7.33 -8.36
C GLY A 162 -9.78 8.60 -7.81
N MET A 163 -10.96 8.95 -8.31
CA MET A 163 -11.83 10.00 -7.80
C MET A 163 -13.26 9.47 -7.67
N THR A 164 -13.97 9.97 -6.68
CA THR A 164 -15.40 9.71 -6.46
C THR A 164 -16.09 11.00 -6.05
N ASP A 165 -17.37 11.14 -6.37
CA ASP A 165 -18.21 12.18 -5.77
C ASP A 165 -18.43 11.94 -4.26
N LYS A 166 -18.83 12.99 -3.53
CA LYS A 166 -19.08 12.94 -2.09
C LYS A 166 -20.29 12.09 -1.69
N ASP A 167 -21.19 11.75 -2.62
CA ASP A 167 -22.30 10.82 -2.38
C ASP A 167 -21.98 9.37 -2.80
N PHE A 168 -20.72 9.11 -3.19
CA PHE A 168 -20.17 7.78 -3.48
C PHE A 168 -20.95 7.00 -4.55
N LYS A 169 -21.48 7.70 -5.55
CA LYS A 169 -22.17 7.12 -6.69
C LYS A 169 -21.23 6.99 -7.86
N THR A 170 -20.69 8.10 -8.36
CA THR A 170 -19.95 8.14 -9.62
C THR A 170 -18.48 8.47 -9.41
N GLY A 171 -17.65 8.02 -10.35
CA GLY A 171 -16.21 8.23 -10.24
C GLY A 171 -15.45 7.71 -11.44
N PHE A 172 -14.13 7.80 -11.34
CA PHE A 172 -13.22 7.09 -12.25
C PHE A 172 -11.98 6.66 -11.49
N MET A 173 -11.32 5.62 -11.97
CA MET A 173 -9.99 5.22 -11.52
C MET A 173 -9.04 5.10 -12.70
N ALA A 174 -7.74 5.25 -12.43
CA ALA A 174 -6.67 4.92 -13.36
C ALA A 174 -5.84 3.76 -12.79
N ILE A 175 -5.77 2.65 -13.52
CA ILE A 175 -4.89 1.51 -13.21
C ILE A 175 -3.65 1.61 -14.10
N ILE A 176 -2.46 1.60 -13.51
CA ILE A 176 -1.21 1.44 -14.27
C ILE A 176 -0.99 -0.05 -14.51
N ASP A 177 -1.32 -0.50 -15.72
CA ASP A 177 -1.16 -1.89 -16.14
C ASP A 177 0.31 -2.33 -16.23
N THR A 178 1.23 -1.37 -16.41
CA THR A 178 2.67 -1.61 -16.45
C THR A 178 3.40 -0.79 -15.39
N PRO A 179 3.29 -1.18 -14.11
CA PRO A 179 3.56 -0.28 -12.97
C PRO A 179 5.03 -0.11 -12.59
N TYR A 180 5.91 -1.00 -13.05
CA TYR A 180 7.28 -1.09 -12.52
C TYR A 180 8.15 0.13 -12.79
N ASP A 181 7.94 0.83 -13.92
CA ASP A 181 8.64 2.08 -14.26
C ASP A 181 7.61 3.19 -14.49
N ALA A 182 6.79 3.42 -13.47
CA ALA A 182 5.75 4.45 -13.45
C ALA A 182 5.53 4.97 -12.02
N LYS A 183 4.92 6.14 -11.92
CA LYS A 183 4.36 6.67 -10.67
C LYS A 183 3.14 7.51 -10.95
N PHE A 184 2.36 7.79 -9.90
CA PHE A 184 1.40 8.88 -9.92
C PHE A 184 2.03 10.13 -9.32
N VAL A 185 1.74 11.28 -9.91
CA VAL A 185 2.01 12.58 -9.29
C VAL A 185 0.67 13.26 -9.05
N THR A 186 0.46 13.71 -7.83
CA THR A 186 -0.70 14.54 -7.50
C THR A 186 -0.28 16.00 -7.39
N LYS A 187 -1.11 16.91 -7.88
CA LYS A 187 -0.84 18.36 -7.80
C LYS A 187 -2.11 19.13 -7.54
N ARG A 188 -1.97 20.33 -6.97
CA ARG A 188 -3.08 21.27 -6.79
C ARG A 188 -3.11 22.20 -7.99
N ALA A 189 -4.13 22.05 -8.84
CA ALA A 189 -4.39 22.91 -9.99
C ALA A 189 -5.68 23.67 -9.73
N ASN A 190 -5.65 25.00 -9.81
CA ASN A 190 -6.80 25.87 -9.51
C ASN A 190 -7.41 25.61 -8.12
N GLY A 191 -6.60 25.23 -7.14
CA GLY A 191 -7.03 24.91 -5.78
C GLY A 191 -7.66 23.52 -5.60
N LEU A 192 -7.73 22.70 -6.65
CA LEU A 192 -8.22 21.31 -6.59
C LEU A 192 -7.09 20.31 -6.84
N ILE A 193 -7.08 19.21 -6.12
CA ILE A 193 -6.15 18.10 -6.28
C ILE A 193 -6.53 17.32 -7.54
N SER A 194 -5.55 17.12 -8.41
CA SER A 194 -5.62 16.20 -9.55
C SER A 194 -4.41 15.28 -9.57
N PHE A 195 -4.46 14.24 -10.39
CA PHE A 195 -3.35 13.28 -10.53
C PHE A 195 -3.10 12.91 -11.99
N GLU A 196 -1.85 12.60 -12.30
CA GLU A 196 -1.45 12.08 -13.60
C GLU A 196 -0.40 10.98 -13.49
N PRO A 197 -0.37 10.03 -14.44
CA PRO A 197 0.73 9.09 -14.55
C PRO A 197 2.00 9.78 -15.07
N VAL A 198 3.12 9.44 -14.46
CA VAL A 198 4.47 9.76 -14.93
C VAL A 198 5.18 8.46 -15.24
N TRP A 199 5.65 8.33 -16.48
CA TRP A 199 6.39 7.16 -16.93
C TRP A 199 7.87 7.38 -16.69
N GLN A 200 8.52 6.41 -16.06
CA GLN A 200 9.94 6.45 -15.74
C GLN A 200 10.74 5.59 -16.72
N PRO A 201 12.02 5.90 -16.97
CA PRO A 201 12.87 5.04 -17.79
C PRO A 201 13.16 3.73 -17.07
N SER A 202 13.25 2.65 -17.84
CA SER A 202 13.81 1.37 -17.42
C SER A 202 15.25 1.28 -17.89
N MET A 203 16.20 1.28 -16.97
CA MET A 203 17.64 1.30 -17.21
C MET A 203 18.08 2.43 -18.15
N GLY A 204 17.46 3.62 -17.99
CA GLY A 204 17.70 4.81 -18.83
C GLY A 204 17.02 4.78 -20.21
N LYS A 205 16.19 3.77 -20.50
CA LYS A 205 15.52 3.59 -21.80
C LYS A 205 14.01 3.47 -21.64
N PHE A 206 13.27 3.54 -22.74
CA PHE A 206 11.84 3.21 -22.76
C PHE A 206 11.61 1.74 -22.30
N GLY A 207 12.38 0.80 -22.84
CA GLY A 207 12.40 -0.60 -22.39
C GLY A 207 11.19 -1.44 -22.84
N TYR A 208 9.96 -1.00 -22.56
CA TYR A 208 8.73 -1.73 -22.87
C TYR A 208 7.52 -0.79 -22.97
N ASN A 209 6.47 -1.22 -23.68
CA ASN A 209 5.24 -0.44 -23.85
C ASN A 209 4.64 -0.05 -22.49
N ARG A 210 4.15 1.19 -22.38
CA ARG A 210 3.52 1.68 -21.15
C ARG A 210 2.00 1.62 -21.30
N LYS A 211 1.29 1.18 -20.27
CA LYS A 211 -0.15 1.00 -20.35
C LYS A 211 -0.85 1.48 -19.09
N VAL A 212 -1.91 2.27 -19.29
CA VAL A 212 -2.84 2.73 -18.26
C VAL A 212 -4.26 2.52 -18.75
N THR A 213 -5.13 2.04 -17.86
CA THR A 213 -6.55 1.86 -18.15
C THR A 213 -7.39 2.72 -17.20
N TYR A 214 -8.24 3.58 -17.77
CA TYR A 214 -9.19 4.40 -17.03
C TYR A 214 -10.54 3.69 -16.99
N HIS A 215 -11.06 3.40 -15.81
CA HIS A 215 -12.40 2.82 -15.63
C HIS A 215 -13.35 3.88 -15.08
N PHE A 216 -14.56 3.95 -15.64
CA PHE A 216 -15.58 4.92 -15.24
C PHE A 216 -16.75 4.22 -14.55
N PHE A 217 -17.30 4.87 -13.51
CA PHE A 217 -18.31 4.29 -12.65
C PHE A 217 -19.53 5.21 -12.59
N ASP A 218 -20.69 4.64 -12.89
CA ASP A 218 -22.00 5.30 -12.78
C ASP A 218 -22.69 5.01 -11.43
N LYS A 219 -22.15 4.07 -10.65
CA LYS A 219 -22.63 3.67 -9.32
C LYS A 219 -21.52 2.99 -8.50
N GLY A 220 -21.68 2.99 -7.18
CA GLY A 220 -20.87 2.20 -6.24
C GLY A 220 -19.56 2.84 -5.77
N GLY A 221 -19.22 4.04 -6.25
CA GLY A 221 -18.16 4.88 -5.69
C GLY A 221 -16.80 4.18 -5.56
N TYR A 222 -16.12 4.36 -4.42
CA TYR A 222 -14.82 3.75 -4.15
C TYR A 222 -14.89 2.23 -3.97
N VAL A 223 -16.01 1.68 -3.48
CA VAL A 223 -16.18 0.22 -3.35
C VAL A 223 -16.13 -0.44 -4.71
N ALA A 224 -16.87 0.08 -5.70
CA ALA A 224 -16.84 -0.45 -7.07
C ALA A 224 -15.45 -0.34 -7.70
N GLN A 225 -14.71 0.74 -7.42
CA GLN A 225 -13.32 0.90 -7.86
C GLN A 225 -12.40 -0.18 -7.28
N CYS A 226 -12.50 -0.45 -5.97
CA CYS A 226 -11.76 -1.54 -5.35
C CYS A 226 -12.13 -2.92 -5.92
N LYS A 227 -13.42 -3.18 -6.19
CA LYS A 227 -13.85 -4.47 -6.79
C LYS A 227 -13.36 -4.66 -8.21
N GLU A 228 -13.33 -3.59 -9.00
CA GLU A 228 -12.75 -3.62 -10.34
C GLU A 228 -11.24 -3.89 -10.27
N TYR A 229 -10.53 -3.20 -9.37
CA TYR A 229 -9.11 -3.44 -9.16
C TYR A 229 -8.84 -4.88 -8.71
N ARG A 230 -9.59 -5.41 -7.73
CA ARG A 230 -9.51 -6.79 -7.25
C ARG A 230 -9.64 -7.80 -8.39
N LYS A 231 -10.67 -7.68 -9.23
CA LYS A 231 -10.90 -8.52 -10.42
C LYS A 231 -9.69 -8.55 -11.35
N TYR A 232 -9.05 -7.39 -11.54
CA TYR A 232 -7.88 -7.24 -12.39
C TYR A 232 -6.61 -7.79 -11.73
N ILE A 233 -6.23 -7.26 -10.57
CA ILE A 233 -4.90 -7.41 -9.97
C ILE A 233 -4.68 -8.82 -9.41
N TRP A 234 -5.73 -9.46 -8.91
CA TRP A 234 -5.61 -10.81 -8.37
C TRP A 234 -5.13 -11.80 -9.42
N LYS A 235 -5.58 -11.63 -10.67
CA LYS A 235 -5.11 -12.43 -11.80
C LYS A 235 -3.66 -12.12 -12.16
N GLN A 236 -3.27 -10.84 -12.14
CA GLN A 236 -1.89 -10.44 -12.50
C GLN A 236 -0.86 -10.93 -11.48
N ASN A 237 -1.21 -10.87 -10.19
CA ASN A 237 -0.30 -11.19 -9.08
C ASN A 237 -0.51 -12.62 -8.54
N ASN A 238 -1.29 -13.46 -9.24
CA ASN A 238 -1.63 -14.84 -8.85
C ASN A 238 -2.12 -14.95 -7.39
N VAL A 239 -2.97 -14.02 -6.98
CA VAL A 239 -3.48 -13.94 -5.61
C VAL A 239 -4.49 -15.06 -5.39
N ILE A 240 -4.36 -15.72 -4.24
CA ILE A 240 -5.30 -16.73 -3.75
C ILE A 240 -5.72 -16.35 -2.33
N THR A 241 -6.87 -16.85 -1.88
CA THR A 241 -7.42 -16.51 -0.57
C THR A 241 -6.60 -17.13 0.56
N LEU A 242 -6.64 -16.55 1.77
CA LEU A 242 -6.10 -17.11 3.01
C LEU A 242 -6.63 -18.53 3.24
N LYS A 243 -7.88 -18.81 2.86
CA LYS A 243 -8.45 -20.15 2.96
C LYS A 243 -7.77 -21.16 2.04
N GLU A 244 -7.38 -20.74 0.83
CA GLU A 244 -6.59 -21.58 -0.06
C GLU A 244 -5.15 -21.73 0.46
N LYS A 245 -4.54 -20.64 0.92
CA LYS A 245 -3.17 -20.65 1.48
C LYS A 245 -3.07 -21.54 2.72
N GLU A 246 -4.11 -21.61 3.55
CA GLU A 246 -4.17 -22.47 4.74
C GLU A 246 -3.98 -23.96 4.41
N LYS A 247 -4.37 -24.42 3.22
CA LYS A 247 -4.13 -25.81 2.79
C LYS A 247 -2.66 -26.14 2.69
N ARG A 248 -1.84 -25.14 2.28
CA ARG A 248 -0.39 -25.25 2.20
C ARG A 248 0.27 -24.96 3.55
N PHE A 249 -0.25 -23.98 4.29
CA PHE A 249 0.27 -23.55 5.58
C PHE A 249 -0.82 -23.63 6.67
N PRO A 250 -1.04 -24.81 7.29
CA PRO A 250 -2.10 -25.01 8.28
C PRO A 250 -2.02 -24.08 9.50
N ALA A 251 -0.81 -23.57 9.80
CA ALA A 251 -0.56 -22.60 10.86
C ALA A 251 -1.31 -21.27 10.68
N ILE A 252 -1.77 -20.94 9.47
CA ILE A 252 -2.65 -19.77 9.21
C ILE A 252 -3.92 -19.82 10.07
N SER A 253 -4.44 -21.01 10.38
CA SER A 253 -5.62 -21.16 11.25
C SER A 253 -5.43 -20.55 12.66
N LYS A 254 -4.19 -20.47 13.14
CA LYS A 254 -3.83 -19.83 14.41
C LYS A 254 -3.80 -18.30 14.31
N LEU A 255 -3.54 -17.76 13.12
CA LEU A 255 -3.51 -16.31 12.85
C LEU A 255 -4.91 -15.70 12.73
N ILE A 256 -5.90 -16.45 12.23
CA ILE A 256 -7.25 -15.91 12.06
C ILE A 256 -7.85 -15.63 13.43
N GLY A 257 -8.08 -14.34 13.72
CA GLY A 257 -8.51 -13.87 15.04
C GLY A 257 -7.39 -13.76 16.07
N ALA A 258 -6.13 -13.78 15.64
CA ALA A 258 -5.00 -13.53 16.53
C ALA A 258 -4.74 -12.04 16.71
N VAL A 259 -4.20 -11.69 17.87
CA VAL A 259 -3.41 -10.46 18.02
C VAL A 259 -2.00 -10.68 17.49
N ASN A 260 -1.44 -9.72 16.75
CA ASN A 260 -0.05 -9.77 16.32
C ASN A 260 0.82 -9.10 17.39
N LEU A 261 1.74 -9.85 17.97
CA LEU A 261 2.42 -9.49 19.21
C LEU A 261 3.95 -9.54 19.05
N TYR A 262 4.60 -8.40 19.22
CA TYR A 262 6.05 -8.33 19.42
C TYR A 262 6.38 -8.40 20.91
N VAL A 263 7.32 -9.26 21.30
CA VAL A 263 7.73 -9.43 22.70
C VAL A 263 9.15 -8.93 22.97
N TRP A 264 9.31 -8.21 24.07
CA TRP A 264 10.55 -7.55 24.48
C TRP A 264 10.94 -7.92 25.91
N ASP A 265 12.25 -8.01 26.15
CA ASP A 265 12.83 -8.21 27.47
C ASP A 265 12.14 -9.32 28.29
N ALA A 266 11.61 -9.03 29.49
CA ALA A 266 10.97 -10.00 30.37
C ALA A 266 9.67 -10.63 29.81
N ALA A 267 9.10 -10.08 28.74
CA ALA A 267 7.97 -10.70 28.04
C ALA A 267 8.39 -11.86 27.11
N ARG A 268 9.70 -12.08 26.90
CA ARG A 268 10.23 -13.19 26.08
C ARG A 268 10.33 -14.51 26.87
N THR A 269 9.34 -14.80 27.70
CA THR A 269 9.33 -15.99 28.57
C THR A 269 8.07 -16.81 28.37
N ILE A 270 8.17 -18.12 28.58
CA ILE A 270 7.00 -18.99 28.47
C ILE A 270 5.96 -18.69 29.57
N ASP A 271 6.39 -18.21 30.73
CA ASP A 271 5.49 -17.86 31.82
C ASP A 271 4.66 -16.62 31.49
N PHE A 272 5.23 -15.64 30.77
CA PHE A 272 4.46 -14.53 30.22
C PHE A 272 3.39 -15.02 29.23
N ALA A 273 3.74 -15.95 28.33
CA ALA A 273 2.75 -16.53 27.40
C ALA A 273 1.64 -17.32 28.12
N LYS A 274 1.97 -18.05 29.21
CA LYS A 274 0.96 -18.69 30.06
C LYS A 274 0.06 -17.67 30.74
N GLU A 275 0.61 -16.56 31.21
CA GLU A 275 -0.17 -15.47 31.82
C GLU A 275 -1.15 -14.87 30.81
N LEU A 276 -0.72 -14.62 29.57
CA LEU A 276 -1.59 -14.17 28.48
C LEU A 276 -2.74 -15.16 28.26
N LYS A 277 -2.41 -16.46 28.16
CA LYS A 277 -3.42 -17.52 27.99
C LYS A 277 -4.41 -17.55 29.15
N GLN A 278 -3.93 -17.52 30.39
CA GLN A 278 -4.77 -17.49 31.60
C GLN A 278 -5.64 -16.22 31.70
N SER A 279 -5.22 -15.13 31.04
CA SER A 279 -5.96 -13.87 30.97
C SER A 279 -7.02 -13.86 29.86
N GLY A 280 -7.20 -14.97 29.13
CA GLY A 280 -8.20 -15.12 28.06
C GLY A 280 -7.69 -14.73 26.67
N ILE A 281 -6.38 -14.57 26.48
CA ILE A 281 -5.78 -14.36 25.15
C ILE A 281 -5.53 -15.72 24.52
N ASP A 282 -6.48 -16.21 23.72
CA ASP A 282 -6.46 -17.59 23.20
C ASP A 282 -5.62 -17.76 21.93
N LYS A 283 -5.53 -16.71 21.11
CA LYS A 283 -4.81 -16.67 19.83
C LYS A 283 -3.92 -15.43 19.76
N ALA A 284 -2.64 -15.65 19.47
CA ALA A 284 -1.66 -14.60 19.23
C ALA A 284 -0.58 -15.11 18.27
N LEU A 285 -0.04 -14.21 17.44
CA LEU A 285 1.21 -14.40 16.71
C LEU A 285 2.33 -13.76 17.52
N PHE A 286 3.20 -14.59 18.11
CA PHE A 286 4.39 -14.11 18.80
C PHE A 286 5.52 -13.88 17.80
N LEU A 287 6.05 -12.67 17.78
CA LEU A 287 7.23 -12.26 17.02
C LEU A 287 8.30 -11.74 17.98
N TRP A 288 9.54 -12.09 17.71
CA TRP A 288 10.69 -11.53 18.41
C TRP A 288 11.79 -11.15 17.41
N ASP A 289 12.56 -10.12 17.77
CA ASP A 289 13.68 -9.62 16.97
C ASP A 289 15.01 -10.06 17.58
N ALA A 290 15.79 -10.78 16.78
CA ALA A 290 17.11 -11.29 17.10
C ALA A 290 18.21 -10.22 17.12
N ASN A 291 17.92 -8.98 16.72
CA ASN A 291 18.83 -7.85 16.94
C ASN A 291 18.80 -7.34 18.40
N HIS A 292 17.84 -7.80 19.20
CA HIS A 292 17.71 -7.44 20.61
C HIS A 292 17.87 -8.68 21.49
N THR A 293 18.67 -8.55 22.55
CA THR A 293 19.02 -9.62 23.50
C THR A 293 18.48 -9.30 24.89
N PRO A 294 18.13 -10.29 25.73
CA PRO A 294 18.34 -11.72 25.51
C PRO A 294 17.37 -12.34 24.50
N TYR A 295 17.81 -13.40 23.83
CA TYR A 295 16.91 -14.26 23.06
C TYR A 295 16.02 -15.05 24.01
N PRO A 296 14.83 -15.49 23.57
CA PRO A 296 14.05 -16.48 24.31
C PRO A 296 14.84 -17.76 24.56
N VAL A 297 14.34 -18.64 25.44
CA VAL A 297 14.96 -19.95 25.66
C VAL A 297 14.92 -20.81 24.40
N VAL A 298 15.93 -21.65 24.16
CA VAL A 298 15.91 -22.60 23.03
C VAL A 298 14.67 -23.49 23.12
N GLY A 299 13.96 -23.67 22.00
CA GLY A 299 12.67 -24.37 21.95
C GLY A 299 11.46 -23.52 22.32
N TYR A 300 11.61 -22.20 22.50
CA TYR A 300 10.52 -21.28 22.84
C TYR A 300 9.30 -21.42 21.91
N ASP A 301 9.52 -21.48 20.60
CA ASP A 301 8.43 -21.63 19.61
C ASP A 301 7.66 -22.93 19.79
N LYS A 302 8.34 -24.03 20.13
CA LYS A 302 7.68 -25.30 20.45
C LYS A 302 6.75 -25.12 21.65
N MET A 303 7.25 -24.50 22.72
CA MET A 303 6.47 -24.26 23.94
C MET A 303 5.26 -23.33 23.68
N LEU A 304 5.41 -22.31 22.83
CA LEU A 304 4.31 -21.45 22.41
C LEU A 304 3.28 -22.21 21.57
N LYS A 305 3.72 -23.05 20.64
CA LYS A 305 2.85 -23.92 19.83
C LYS A 305 2.06 -24.90 20.70
N ASP A 306 2.67 -25.43 21.77
CA ASP A 306 1.98 -26.29 22.74
C ASP A 306 0.87 -25.55 23.52
N LEU A 307 0.96 -24.21 23.64
CA LEU A 307 -0.12 -23.35 24.17
C LEU A 307 -1.17 -22.95 23.10
N GLY A 308 -0.96 -23.36 21.85
CA GLY A 308 -1.84 -23.06 20.72
C GLY A 308 -1.56 -21.72 20.03
N PHE A 309 -0.46 -21.05 20.34
CA PHE A 309 -0.09 -19.79 19.69
C PHE A 309 0.63 -20.00 18.36
N ALA A 310 0.53 -18.99 17.48
CA ALA A 310 1.35 -18.88 16.27
C ALA A 310 2.71 -18.26 16.62
N THR A 311 3.75 -18.67 15.91
CA THR A 311 5.13 -18.30 16.26
C THR A 311 5.91 -17.81 15.05
N GLY A 312 6.70 -16.76 15.21
CA GLY A 312 7.59 -16.27 14.18
C GLY A 312 8.71 -15.39 14.69
N ALA A 313 9.53 -14.91 13.76
CA ALA A 313 10.63 -14.00 14.04
C ALA A 313 10.66 -12.85 13.04
N TYR A 314 11.23 -11.72 13.48
CA TYR A 314 11.64 -10.64 12.59
C TYR A 314 12.94 -11.03 11.87
N ASP A 315 12.99 -10.76 10.57
CA ASP A 315 14.21 -10.81 9.77
C ASP A 315 14.23 -9.67 8.73
N ILE A 316 15.43 -9.33 8.26
CA ILE A 316 15.67 -8.31 7.27
C ILE A 316 16.80 -8.75 6.33
N TYR A 317 16.52 -8.68 5.03
CA TYR A 317 17.44 -9.04 3.95
C TYR A 317 17.64 -7.90 2.95
N THR A 318 17.26 -6.68 3.34
CA THR A 318 17.38 -5.47 2.53
C THR A 318 18.51 -4.58 3.00
N ASP A 319 18.90 -4.65 4.27
CA ASP A 319 19.78 -3.67 4.88
C ASP A 319 21.23 -4.15 4.95
N LEU A 320 22.12 -3.23 4.58
CA LEU A 320 23.56 -3.44 4.48
C LEU A 320 24.28 -2.21 5.04
N HIS A 321 25.36 -2.40 5.79
CA HIS A 321 26.04 -1.29 6.46
C HIS A 321 27.52 -1.25 6.06
N TYR A 322 28.16 -0.07 6.14
CA TYR A 322 29.58 0.04 5.76
C TYR A 322 30.51 -0.88 6.55
N ARG A 323 30.14 -1.29 7.78
CA ARG A 323 30.87 -2.33 8.55
C ARG A 323 31.04 -3.63 7.77
N ASP A 324 30.13 -3.95 6.87
CA ASP A 324 30.15 -5.13 6.00
C ASP A 324 31.19 -5.02 4.87
N SER A 325 31.91 -3.90 4.76
CA SER A 325 33.08 -3.79 3.89
C SER A 325 34.31 -4.51 4.45
N ILE A 326 34.31 -4.79 5.74
CA ILE A 326 35.41 -5.44 6.45
C ILE A 326 35.03 -6.89 6.69
N ASN A 327 35.96 -7.81 6.46
CA ASN A 327 35.77 -9.20 6.85
C ASN A 327 36.01 -9.32 8.37
N TYR A 328 35.00 -9.76 9.10
CA TYR A 328 35.07 -10.06 10.53
C TYR A 328 34.33 -11.36 10.82
N ARG A 329 34.71 -12.01 11.91
CA ARG A 329 34.07 -13.27 12.32
C ARG A 329 32.80 -12.97 13.10
N VAL A 330 31.65 -13.43 12.61
CA VAL A 330 30.42 -13.48 13.42
C VAL A 330 30.60 -14.56 14.50
N ASP A 331 30.33 -14.20 15.76
CA ASP A 331 30.33 -15.17 16.85
C ASP A 331 29.05 -16.02 16.80
N LEU A 332 29.14 -17.16 16.13
CA LEU A 332 28.04 -18.12 15.98
C LEU A 332 27.63 -18.82 17.29
N LYS A 333 28.38 -18.62 18.38
CA LYS A 333 28.05 -19.16 19.71
C LYS A 333 27.69 -18.07 20.71
N GLY A 334 27.80 -16.80 20.31
CA GLY A 334 27.57 -15.65 21.15
C GLY A 334 26.09 -15.30 21.34
N PRO A 335 25.81 -14.28 22.16
CA PRO A 335 24.46 -13.81 22.43
C PRO A 335 23.78 -13.21 21.19
N MET A 336 24.55 -12.76 20.19
CA MET A 336 24.07 -12.15 18.93
C MET A 336 24.23 -13.09 17.72
N ARG A 337 24.28 -14.42 17.91
CA ARG A 337 24.51 -15.40 16.84
C ARG A 337 23.47 -15.40 15.71
N PHE A 338 22.34 -14.71 15.90
CA PHE A 338 21.27 -14.52 14.89
C PHE A 338 21.07 -13.05 14.50
N GLU A 339 22.07 -12.19 14.71
CA GLU A 339 22.04 -10.80 14.21
C GLU A 339 21.67 -10.74 12.72
N ARG A 340 20.71 -9.86 12.37
CA ARG A 340 20.08 -9.84 11.04
C ARG A 340 20.80 -8.95 10.02
N THR A 341 21.64 -8.02 10.48
CA THR A 341 22.27 -6.98 9.65
C THR A 341 23.78 -7.13 9.54
N ALA A 342 24.29 -8.37 9.66
CA ALA A 342 25.72 -8.69 9.58
C ALA A 342 26.05 -9.50 8.31
N PHE A 343 26.82 -8.89 7.40
CA PHE A 343 27.30 -9.51 6.16
C PHE A 343 28.81 -9.26 5.95
N PRO A 344 29.69 -9.78 6.84
CA PRO A 344 31.11 -9.41 6.87
C PRO A 344 31.82 -9.62 5.53
N GLY A 345 32.45 -8.56 5.01
CA GLY A 345 33.22 -8.58 3.76
C GLY A 345 32.38 -8.62 2.49
N LEU A 346 31.05 -8.50 2.58
CA LEU A 346 30.14 -8.69 1.45
C LEU A 346 29.49 -7.41 0.93
N PHE A 347 29.81 -6.23 1.50
CA PHE A 347 29.15 -4.97 1.12
C PHE A 347 29.08 -4.75 -0.40
N LYS A 348 30.22 -4.83 -1.09
CA LYS A 348 30.29 -4.61 -2.54
C LYS A 348 29.57 -5.69 -3.36
N LYS A 349 29.52 -6.92 -2.85
CA LYS A 349 28.92 -8.08 -3.52
C LYS A 349 27.39 -8.08 -3.42
N LEU A 350 26.86 -7.55 -2.32
CA LEU A 350 25.42 -7.60 -2.05
C LEU A 350 24.71 -6.31 -2.46
N ALA A 351 25.38 -5.16 -2.43
CA ALA A 351 24.73 -3.86 -2.61
C ALA A 351 24.05 -3.69 -3.97
N ALA A 352 22.83 -3.16 -3.96
CA ALA A 352 22.20 -2.59 -5.14
C ALA A 352 22.90 -1.27 -5.52
N ILE A 353 23.18 -1.11 -6.81
CA ILE A 353 23.91 0.04 -7.36
C ILE A 353 23.01 0.83 -8.30
N ASN A 354 22.89 2.14 -8.09
CA ASN A 354 22.14 3.03 -8.96
C ASN A 354 22.92 3.39 -10.24
N LYS A 355 22.26 4.10 -11.16
CA LYS A 355 22.86 4.51 -12.45
C LYS A 355 24.15 5.33 -12.33
N ASP A 356 24.35 6.01 -11.20
CA ASP A 356 25.49 6.87 -10.92
C ASP A 356 26.64 6.12 -10.21
N GLY A 357 26.52 4.79 -10.05
CA GLY A 357 27.51 3.95 -9.38
C GLY A 357 27.47 4.02 -7.85
N LYS A 358 26.42 4.61 -7.26
CA LYS A 358 26.24 4.72 -5.80
C LYS A 358 25.24 3.69 -5.27
N THR A 359 25.33 3.38 -3.99
CA THR A 359 24.32 2.56 -3.29
C THR A 359 23.08 3.39 -2.94
N TYR A 360 21.93 2.73 -2.79
CA TYR A 360 20.72 3.34 -2.23
C TYR A 360 20.85 3.36 -0.71
N PHE A 361 20.57 4.50 -0.05
CA PHE A 361 20.62 4.66 1.41
C PHE A 361 19.33 5.30 1.91
N ASN A 362 18.69 4.70 2.92
CA ASN A 362 17.38 5.11 3.43
C ASN A 362 17.43 5.65 4.88
N GLN A 363 18.58 6.19 5.31
CA GLN A 363 18.89 6.62 6.70
C GLN A 363 19.22 5.48 7.68
N TYR A 364 18.70 4.27 7.47
CA TYR A 364 18.97 3.12 8.33
C TYR A 364 20.09 2.24 7.77
N GLY A 365 20.05 1.96 6.47
CA GLY A 365 21.00 1.09 5.80
C GLY A 365 21.10 1.34 4.31
N HIS A 366 22.07 0.68 3.69
CA HIS A 366 22.17 0.56 2.25
C HIS A 366 21.37 -0.63 1.74
N THR A 367 20.82 -0.53 0.54
CA THR A 367 19.96 -1.59 -0.01
C THR A 367 20.77 -2.75 -0.60
N ILE A 368 20.46 -3.98 -0.17
CA ILE A 368 20.88 -5.24 -0.78
C ILE A 368 20.10 -5.47 -2.08
N CYS A 369 20.80 -5.89 -3.13
CA CYS A 369 20.19 -6.40 -4.34
C CYS A 369 19.55 -7.77 -4.07
N PRO A 370 18.23 -7.96 -4.26
CA PRO A 370 17.55 -9.22 -3.90
C PRO A 370 18.09 -10.44 -4.64
N ALA A 371 18.80 -10.26 -5.76
CA ALA A 371 19.45 -11.34 -6.52
C ALA A 371 20.64 -11.99 -5.81
N THR A 372 21.16 -11.41 -4.74
CA THR A 372 22.44 -11.81 -4.14
C THR A 372 22.31 -12.48 -2.78
N VAL A 373 21.13 -12.40 -2.14
CA VAL A 373 20.98 -12.65 -0.70
C VAL A 373 20.57 -14.08 -0.34
N GLN A 374 20.03 -14.88 -1.28
CA GLN A 374 19.53 -16.23 -0.99
C GLN A 374 20.50 -17.16 -0.27
N PRO A 375 21.81 -17.21 -0.60
CA PRO A 375 22.76 -18.04 0.15
C PRO A 375 22.80 -17.69 1.64
N HIS A 376 22.69 -16.40 1.98
CA HIS A 376 22.70 -15.92 3.36
C HIS A 376 21.36 -16.11 4.06
N MET A 377 20.25 -16.05 3.32
CA MET A 377 18.94 -16.46 3.84
C MET A 377 18.98 -17.93 4.28
N ILE A 378 19.52 -18.79 3.40
CA ILE A 378 19.67 -20.22 3.66
C ILE A 378 20.53 -20.48 4.89
N GLU A 379 21.73 -19.90 4.93
CA GLU A 379 22.67 -20.08 6.03
C GLU A 379 22.08 -19.66 7.38
N ARG A 380 21.38 -18.51 7.42
CA ARG A 380 20.78 -17.97 8.64
C ARG A 380 19.62 -18.85 9.12
N MET A 381 18.70 -19.19 8.23
CA MET A 381 17.52 -20.00 8.56
C MET A 381 17.88 -21.45 8.91
N ASP A 382 18.82 -22.08 8.20
CA ASP A 382 19.31 -23.44 8.50
C ASP A 382 19.96 -23.51 9.90
N ARG A 383 20.44 -22.39 10.44
CA ARG A 383 21.00 -22.31 11.80
C ARG A 383 19.91 -22.03 12.84
N GLU A 384 19.07 -21.02 12.58
CA GLU A 384 18.07 -20.56 13.54
C GLU A 384 16.96 -21.58 13.76
N LEU A 385 16.44 -22.18 12.69
CA LEU A 385 15.31 -23.12 12.77
C LEU A 385 15.65 -24.41 13.52
N LYS A 386 16.93 -24.66 13.81
CA LYS A 386 17.36 -25.76 14.70
C LYS A 386 17.10 -25.48 16.17
N GLU A 387 17.14 -24.21 16.57
CA GLU A 387 16.88 -23.77 17.94
C GLU A 387 15.45 -23.26 18.13
N TYR A 388 14.88 -22.68 17.07
CA TYR A 388 13.61 -21.97 17.08
C TYR A 388 12.77 -22.35 15.87
N GLU A 389 11.88 -23.33 16.04
CA GLU A 389 11.03 -23.85 14.97
C GLU A 389 9.83 -22.92 14.68
N HIS A 390 10.11 -21.71 14.21
CA HIS A 390 9.11 -20.73 13.79
C HIS A 390 8.14 -21.29 12.74
N GLU A 391 6.94 -20.71 12.66
CA GLU A 391 5.97 -20.99 11.59
C GLU A 391 6.00 -19.89 10.51
N THR A 392 6.60 -18.75 10.82
CA THR A 392 6.70 -17.60 9.91
C THR A 392 7.88 -16.69 10.18
N TYR A 393 8.25 -15.92 9.15
CA TYR A 393 9.09 -14.73 9.28
C TYR A 393 8.31 -13.48 8.87
N PHE A 394 8.46 -12.42 9.66
CA PHE A 394 8.18 -11.05 9.22
C PHE A 394 9.43 -10.54 8.51
N LEU A 395 9.31 -10.22 7.23
CA LEU A 395 10.42 -9.76 6.41
C LEU A 395 10.31 -8.26 6.19
N ASP A 396 11.18 -7.53 6.86
CA ASP A 396 11.15 -6.07 6.84
C ASP A 396 11.47 -5.49 5.46
N VAL A 397 10.96 -4.30 5.19
CA VAL A 397 11.30 -3.43 4.04
C VAL A 397 10.87 -3.89 2.65
N TYR A 398 10.80 -5.20 2.35
CA TYR A 398 10.49 -5.67 1.00
C TYR A 398 9.19 -5.06 0.44
N GLN A 399 8.14 -4.98 1.25
CA GLN A 399 6.85 -4.42 0.84
C GLN A 399 6.70 -2.91 1.15
N ALA A 400 7.78 -2.23 1.54
CA ALA A 400 7.77 -0.88 2.10
C ALA A 400 8.44 0.18 1.21
N ASN A 401 9.71 -0.06 0.86
CA ASN A 401 10.62 0.98 0.35
C ASN A 401 10.59 1.17 -1.17
N GLY A 402 9.71 0.47 -1.87
CA GLY A 402 9.58 0.51 -3.33
C GLY A 402 10.63 -0.34 -4.05
N LEU A 403 10.67 -0.18 -5.38
CA LEU A 403 11.49 -0.99 -6.28
C LEU A 403 12.66 -0.20 -6.86
N PHE A 404 13.82 -0.84 -6.95
CA PHE A 404 15.06 -0.23 -7.41
C PHE A 404 15.59 -0.89 -8.69
N GLU A 405 16.36 -0.12 -9.46
CA GLU A 405 17.22 -0.67 -10.50
C GLU A 405 18.59 -0.99 -9.90
N CYS A 406 19.21 -2.07 -10.37
CA CYS A 406 20.59 -2.40 -10.02
C CYS A 406 21.45 -2.39 -11.29
N TYR A 407 22.48 -1.55 -11.29
CA TYR A 407 23.43 -1.36 -12.38
C TYR A 407 24.76 -2.09 -12.14
N ASN A 408 24.87 -2.89 -11.07
CA ASN A 408 26.05 -3.73 -10.86
C ASN A 408 26.17 -4.75 -12.01
N PRO A 409 27.33 -4.85 -12.70
CA PRO A 409 27.51 -5.77 -13.82
C PRO A 409 27.27 -7.25 -13.50
N GLU A 410 27.46 -7.68 -12.25
CA GLU A 410 27.33 -9.09 -11.86
C GLU A 410 25.88 -9.50 -11.57
N HIS A 411 25.02 -8.54 -11.24
CA HIS A 411 23.64 -8.80 -10.82
C HIS A 411 22.73 -7.61 -11.20
N GLN A 412 22.76 -7.26 -12.48
CA GLN A 412 21.97 -6.17 -13.05
C GLN A 412 20.47 -6.51 -13.00
N LEU A 413 19.64 -5.56 -12.56
CA LEU A 413 18.18 -5.72 -12.47
C LEU A 413 17.46 -4.43 -12.90
N THR A 414 16.40 -4.58 -13.70
CA THR A 414 15.32 -3.58 -13.80
C THR A 414 14.46 -3.58 -12.53
N ARG A 415 13.60 -2.57 -12.32
CA ARG A 415 12.63 -2.56 -11.20
C ARG A 415 11.69 -3.77 -11.23
N LYS A 416 11.26 -4.20 -12.42
CA LYS A 416 10.45 -5.42 -12.58
C LYS A 416 11.21 -6.67 -12.11
N GLN A 417 12.46 -6.82 -12.55
CA GLN A 417 13.29 -7.96 -12.13
C GLN A 417 13.64 -7.91 -10.64
N PHE A 418 13.76 -6.72 -10.05
CA PHE A 418 13.87 -6.54 -8.61
C PHE A 418 12.66 -7.14 -7.88
N ALA A 419 11.44 -6.77 -8.30
CA ALA A 419 10.20 -7.33 -7.76
C ALA A 419 10.12 -8.85 -7.92
N GLU A 420 10.42 -9.37 -9.12
CA GLU A 420 10.47 -10.82 -9.39
C GLU A 420 11.45 -11.55 -8.48
N GLN A 421 12.58 -10.92 -8.16
CA GLN A 421 13.60 -11.52 -7.33
C GLN A 421 13.25 -11.47 -5.83
N VAL A 422 12.53 -10.44 -5.38
CA VAL A 422 11.89 -10.45 -4.05
C VAL A 422 10.92 -11.62 -3.95
N ASN A 423 10.02 -11.80 -4.93
CA ASN A 423 9.08 -12.92 -4.94
C ASN A 423 9.78 -14.29 -4.91
N LYS A 424 10.89 -14.46 -5.63
CA LYS A 424 11.71 -15.69 -5.54
C LYS A 424 12.33 -15.90 -4.16
N ASN A 425 12.70 -14.83 -3.46
CA ASN A 425 13.21 -14.93 -2.09
C ASN A 425 12.10 -15.35 -1.10
N LEU A 426 10.88 -14.87 -1.28
CA LEU A 426 9.72 -15.33 -0.51
C LEU A 426 9.39 -16.80 -0.81
N GLN A 427 9.35 -17.18 -2.08
CA GLN A 427 9.11 -18.56 -2.52
C GLN A 427 10.17 -19.53 -2.00
N LEU A 428 11.44 -19.12 -1.92
CA LEU A 428 12.49 -19.93 -1.30
C LEU A 428 12.13 -20.31 0.14
N ILE A 429 11.61 -19.36 0.92
CA ILE A 429 11.22 -19.61 2.32
C ILE A 429 10.06 -20.60 2.38
N GLU A 430 9.04 -20.37 1.54
CA GLU A 430 7.86 -21.21 1.44
C GLU A 430 8.16 -22.64 0.97
N ASP A 431 8.99 -22.79 -0.06
CA ASP A 431 9.26 -24.07 -0.72
C ASP A 431 10.27 -24.91 0.07
N LYS A 432 11.34 -24.28 0.57
CA LYS A 432 12.41 -24.99 1.28
C LYS A 432 12.03 -25.30 2.73
N TYR A 433 11.40 -24.36 3.43
CA TYR A 433 11.14 -24.48 4.87
C TYR A 433 9.67 -24.71 5.22
N GLY A 434 8.75 -24.59 4.24
CA GLY A 434 7.32 -24.73 4.52
C GLY A 434 6.77 -23.60 5.40
N LEU A 435 7.45 -22.46 5.45
CA LEU A 435 7.08 -21.32 6.28
C LEU A 435 6.34 -20.28 5.46
N TYR A 436 5.29 -19.72 6.02
CA TYR A 436 4.63 -18.58 5.40
C TYR A 436 5.33 -17.27 5.80
N THR A 437 5.11 -16.19 5.04
CA THR A 437 5.77 -14.91 5.29
C THR A 437 4.77 -13.78 5.54
N GLY A 438 5.20 -12.79 6.32
CA GLY A 438 4.58 -11.47 6.34
C GLY A 438 5.61 -10.39 6.02
N GLY A 439 5.17 -9.15 5.91
CA GLY A 439 6.07 -8.04 5.61
C GLY A 439 5.64 -6.70 6.17
N GLU A 440 6.57 -5.76 6.07
CA GLU A 440 6.38 -4.36 6.42
C GLU A 440 5.55 -3.66 5.33
N TRP A 441 4.40 -3.12 5.70
CA TRP A 441 3.37 -2.64 4.76
C TRP A 441 2.90 -3.75 3.82
N GLY A 442 2.27 -3.39 2.71
CA GLY A 442 1.51 -4.32 1.87
C GLY A 442 1.53 -3.94 0.40
N ALA A 443 2.68 -3.50 -0.12
CA ALA A 443 2.82 -3.25 -1.55
C ALA A 443 2.48 -4.52 -2.35
N ASP A 444 1.46 -4.44 -3.21
CA ASP A 444 0.77 -5.63 -3.67
C ASP A 444 1.48 -6.44 -4.77
N TYR A 445 2.65 -5.97 -5.22
CA TYR A 445 3.51 -6.69 -6.18
C TYR A 445 4.01 -8.04 -5.65
N VAL A 446 3.98 -8.26 -4.34
CA VAL A 446 4.33 -9.57 -3.74
C VAL A 446 3.18 -10.58 -3.78
N GLY A 447 1.99 -10.16 -4.22
CA GLY A 447 0.88 -11.04 -4.59
C GLY A 447 0.52 -12.09 -3.55
N SER A 448 0.53 -13.37 -3.97
CA SER A 448 0.16 -14.52 -3.14
C SER A 448 1.14 -14.87 -2.02
N ASN A 449 2.35 -14.32 -2.01
CA ASN A 449 3.41 -14.76 -1.09
C ASN A 449 3.32 -14.13 0.32
N SER A 450 2.56 -13.04 0.50
CA SER A 450 2.35 -12.44 1.81
C SER A 450 1.07 -12.95 2.47
N ILE A 451 1.15 -13.40 3.72
CA ILE A 451 0.00 -13.78 4.56
C ILE A 451 -0.45 -12.64 5.46
N TYR A 452 0.50 -11.82 5.93
CA TYR A 452 0.19 -10.67 6.77
C TYR A 452 1.10 -9.48 6.47
N ALA A 453 0.58 -8.28 6.72
CA ALA A 453 1.21 -7.00 6.42
C ALA A 453 1.10 -6.06 7.63
N HIS A 454 2.23 -5.76 8.30
CA HIS A 454 2.24 -4.84 9.42
C HIS A 454 2.51 -3.42 8.94
N GLY A 455 1.56 -2.53 9.15
CA GLY A 455 1.69 -1.14 8.76
C GLY A 455 0.42 -0.60 8.14
N MET A 456 -0.32 -1.39 7.37
CA MET A 456 -1.39 -0.89 6.50
C MET A 456 -2.40 0.03 7.20
N MET A 457 -2.70 -0.18 8.48
CA MET A 457 -3.58 0.73 9.22
C MET A 457 -2.98 2.12 9.50
N THR A 458 -1.66 2.26 9.57
CA THR A 458 -0.92 3.51 9.82
C THR A 458 -0.70 4.30 8.52
N LEU A 459 -1.10 5.58 8.43
CA LEU A 459 -0.76 6.36 7.22
C LEU A 459 0.70 6.85 7.28
N GLN A 460 1.58 6.23 6.49
CA GLN A 460 3.04 6.47 6.60
C GLN A 460 3.42 7.94 6.41
N ARG A 461 2.81 8.66 5.45
CA ARG A 461 3.10 10.08 5.15
C ARG A 461 2.71 11.07 6.27
N THR A 462 1.80 10.67 7.15
CA THR A 462 1.32 11.52 8.24
C THR A 462 1.70 11.00 9.62
N TRP A 463 2.23 9.78 9.71
CA TRP A 463 2.87 9.21 10.90
C TRP A 463 4.24 9.82 11.17
N TRP A 464 5.15 9.76 10.19
CA TRP A 464 6.51 10.28 10.35
C TRP A 464 6.52 11.81 10.36
N GLY A 465 7.34 12.39 11.24
CA GLY A 465 7.49 13.84 11.36
C GLY A 465 8.42 14.25 12.50
N LYS A 466 8.95 15.47 12.43
CA LYS A 466 9.90 16.00 13.41
C LYS A 466 9.38 15.92 14.86
N GLU A 467 8.07 16.08 15.05
CA GLU A 467 7.43 16.11 16.37
C GLU A 467 7.62 14.80 17.15
N ILE A 468 7.54 13.65 16.47
CA ILE A 468 7.71 12.34 17.11
C ILE A 468 9.19 11.98 17.35
N ASP A 469 10.12 12.65 16.67
CA ASP A 469 11.57 12.47 16.88
C ASP A 469 12.13 13.40 17.98
N GLU A 470 11.36 14.40 18.41
CA GLU A 470 11.81 15.43 19.36
C GLU A 470 11.82 14.92 20.81
N LYS A 471 12.99 14.45 21.25
CA LYS A 471 13.22 13.98 22.63
C LYS A 471 12.74 15.00 23.66
N GLY A 472 11.87 14.54 24.57
CA GLY A 472 11.30 15.36 25.64
C GLY A 472 9.94 15.97 25.31
N SER A 473 9.49 15.93 24.06
CA SER A 473 8.11 16.27 23.70
C SER A 473 7.13 15.20 24.18
N ILE A 474 5.85 15.56 24.32
CA ILE A 474 4.76 14.61 24.60
C ILE A 474 4.48 13.67 23.41
N TYR A 475 4.93 14.05 22.21
CA TYR A 475 4.77 13.29 20.97
C TYR A 475 5.91 12.30 20.73
N TRP A 476 7.02 12.44 21.47
CA TRP A 476 8.23 11.64 21.25
C TRP A 476 7.91 10.13 21.30
N SER A 477 8.16 9.45 20.19
CA SER A 477 7.83 8.03 20.02
C SER A 477 8.85 7.11 20.66
N GLY A 478 10.11 7.51 20.76
CA GLY A 478 11.18 6.74 21.40
C GLY A 478 12.45 6.66 20.57
N ASP A 479 13.34 5.74 20.93
CA ASP A 479 14.47 5.32 20.10
C ASP A 479 14.81 3.82 20.24
N TRP A 480 15.56 3.31 19.25
CA TRP A 480 16.03 1.93 19.17
C TRP A 480 17.29 1.63 20.01
N LYS A 481 17.85 2.63 20.71
CA LYS A 481 19.19 2.50 21.33
C LYS A 481 19.20 1.64 22.59
N SER A 482 18.03 1.42 23.19
CA SER A 482 17.90 0.62 24.40
C SER A 482 17.73 -0.86 24.05
N ASN A 483 18.76 -1.66 24.27
CA ASN A 483 18.70 -3.13 24.26
C ASN A 483 18.67 -3.57 25.74
N PRO A 484 17.73 -4.38 26.25
CA PRO A 484 16.76 -5.31 25.62
C PRO A 484 15.41 -4.73 25.16
N ASN A 485 15.08 -3.52 25.61
CA ASN A 485 13.73 -2.96 25.58
C ASN A 485 13.75 -1.58 24.90
N PRO A 486 13.67 -1.52 23.55
CA PRO A 486 13.76 -0.26 22.83
C PRO A 486 12.53 0.61 23.17
N SER A 487 12.80 1.85 23.58
CA SER A 487 11.74 2.76 24.02
C SER A 487 10.73 3.07 22.91
N ILE A 488 11.15 3.04 21.65
CA ILE A 488 10.26 3.24 20.50
C ILE A 488 9.15 2.17 20.38
N MET A 489 9.35 1.01 21.01
CA MET A 489 8.43 -0.13 20.91
C MET A 489 7.52 -0.31 22.12
N ASN A 490 7.80 0.33 23.26
CA ASN A 490 7.05 0.05 24.50
C ASN A 490 6.66 1.31 25.28
N ARG A 491 7.06 2.49 24.81
CA ARG A 491 6.66 3.76 25.41
C ARG A 491 5.30 4.22 24.88
N SER A 492 4.52 4.87 25.73
CA SER A 492 3.35 5.64 25.29
C SER A 492 3.69 7.07 24.88
N SER A 493 3.01 7.58 23.86
CA SER A 493 3.08 8.96 23.37
C SER A 493 1.69 9.55 23.15
N VAL A 494 1.63 10.86 22.95
CA VAL A 494 0.42 11.57 22.51
C VAL A 494 0.40 11.59 20.98
N ALA A 495 -0.79 11.43 20.39
CA ALA A 495 -0.98 11.56 18.95
C ALA A 495 -0.79 13.02 18.50
N PRO A 496 0.09 13.30 17.51
CA PRO A 496 0.19 14.65 16.94
C PRO A 496 -1.07 15.06 16.17
N ASP A 497 -1.31 16.36 16.02
CA ASP A 497 -2.50 16.90 15.31
C ASP A 497 -2.61 16.38 13.87
N LYS A 498 -1.48 16.25 13.17
CA LYS A 498 -1.45 15.72 11.80
C LYS A 498 -1.89 14.25 11.76
N TYR A 499 -1.54 13.47 12.79
CA TYR A 499 -2.00 12.09 12.95
C TYR A 499 -3.51 12.06 13.23
N LEU A 500 -3.99 12.89 14.17
CA LEU A 500 -5.41 13.00 14.49
C LEU A 500 -6.26 13.39 13.27
N LYS A 501 -5.76 14.31 12.45
CA LYS A 501 -6.46 14.82 11.27
C LYS A 501 -6.57 13.82 10.12
N TYR A 502 -5.57 12.96 9.93
CA TYR A 502 -5.49 12.09 8.75
C TYR A 502 -5.38 10.60 9.10
N SER A 503 -4.46 10.23 10.00
CA SER A 503 -4.17 8.82 10.31
C SER A 503 -5.23 8.12 11.14
N ILE A 504 -6.06 8.84 11.91
CA ILE A 504 -7.10 8.22 12.77
C ILE A 504 -8.45 8.97 12.65
N ASN A 505 -8.67 9.65 11.52
CA ASN A 505 -9.90 10.39 11.25
C ASN A 505 -10.89 9.56 10.43
N GLU A 506 -12.00 9.18 11.05
CA GLU A 506 -13.15 8.50 10.49
C GLU A 506 -13.78 9.24 9.30
N TYR A 507 -13.64 10.57 9.22
CA TYR A 507 -14.18 11.34 8.09
C TYR A 507 -13.46 11.05 6.77
N THR A 508 -12.16 10.77 6.80
CA THR A 508 -11.34 10.61 5.60
C THR A 508 -10.87 9.18 5.39
N ARG A 509 -10.79 8.35 6.43
CA ARG A 509 -10.29 6.97 6.29
C ARG A 509 -11.31 6.08 5.62
N VAL A 510 -10.80 5.17 4.79
CA VAL A 510 -11.59 4.13 4.10
C VAL A 510 -10.76 2.85 3.94
N PRO A 511 -11.39 1.67 3.94
CA PRO A 511 -10.71 0.39 3.84
C PRO A 511 -10.43 -0.02 2.39
N LEU A 512 -9.69 0.80 1.62
CA LEU A 512 -9.47 0.53 0.19
C LEU A 512 -8.66 -0.75 -0.02
N TYR A 513 -7.68 -1.02 0.84
CA TYR A 513 -6.87 -2.23 0.78
C TYR A 513 -7.67 -3.45 1.20
N GLU A 514 -8.40 -3.40 2.32
CA GLU A 514 -9.25 -4.51 2.77
C GLU A 514 -10.37 -4.83 1.75
N LEU A 515 -10.95 -3.83 1.09
CA LEU A 515 -11.93 -4.05 0.01
C LEU A 515 -11.34 -4.85 -1.17
N VAL A 516 -10.02 -4.88 -1.32
CA VAL A 516 -9.30 -5.63 -2.36
C VAL A 516 -8.71 -6.94 -1.82
N TYR A 517 -8.24 -6.99 -0.57
CA TYR A 517 -7.34 -8.05 -0.08
C TYR A 517 -7.70 -8.67 1.27
N HIS A 518 -8.83 -8.33 1.91
CA HIS A 518 -9.18 -8.82 3.27
C HIS A 518 -9.14 -10.34 3.43
N ASP A 519 -9.60 -11.09 2.42
CA ASP A 519 -9.57 -12.55 2.41
C ASP A 519 -8.25 -13.13 1.85
N ALA A 520 -7.22 -12.32 1.65
CA ALA A 520 -5.92 -12.74 1.09
C ALA A 520 -4.71 -12.37 1.97
N VAL A 521 -4.79 -11.28 2.74
CA VAL A 521 -3.71 -10.75 3.58
C VAL A 521 -4.30 -10.23 4.90
N ILE A 522 -3.75 -10.66 6.03
CA ILE A 522 -4.10 -10.14 7.35
C ILE A 522 -3.31 -8.86 7.59
N THR A 523 -3.97 -7.72 7.71
CA THR A 523 -3.27 -6.46 7.96
C THR A 523 -3.34 -6.03 9.43
N SER A 524 -2.43 -5.12 9.81
CA SER A 524 -2.43 -4.49 11.13
C SER A 524 -1.85 -3.06 11.10
N TRP A 525 -1.81 -2.42 12.26
CA TRP A 525 -1.00 -1.23 12.51
C TRP A 525 0.49 -1.49 12.28
N ARG A 526 1.28 -0.42 12.17
CA ARG A 526 2.74 -0.50 12.18
C ARG A 526 3.21 -0.88 13.59
N TRP A 527 4.30 -1.61 13.70
CA TRP A 527 4.82 -2.09 14.98
C TRP A 527 5.21 -0.97 15.98
N GLU A 528 5.68 0.19 15.52
CA GLU A 528 5.89 1.40 16.35
C GLU A 528 4.60 2.24 16.55
N ASP A 529 3.49 1.87 15.88
CA ASP A 529 2.17 2.53 15.94
C ASP A 529 1.07 1.55 16.40
N GLY A 530 1.43 0.50 17.15
CA GLY A 530 0.48 -0.46 17.71
C GLY A 530 -0.65 0.19 18.54
N ASN A 531 -1.73 -0.55 18.78
CA ASN A 531 -2.98 -0.04 19.39
C ASN A 531 -2.75 0.79 20.67
N HIS A 532 -1.81 0.34 21.50
CA HIS A 532 -1.54 0.85 22.85
C HIS A 532 -0.51 1.99 22.92
N HIS A 533 0.22 2.29 21.84
CA HIS A 533 1.26 3.33 21.86
C HIS A 533 0.69 4.73 22.15
N MET A 534 -0.59 4.96 21.82
CA MET A 534 -1.27 6.23 22.08
C MET A 534 -2.55 5.98 22.90
N PRO A 535 -2.44 5.80 24.23
CA PRO A 535 -3.55 5.34 25.07
C PRO A 535 -4.83 6.18 24.96
N ALA A 536 -4.71 7.50 24.76
CA ALA A 536 -5.86 8.41 24.62
C ALA A 536 -6.77 8.10 23.43
N ILE A 537 -6.24 7.44 22.39
CA ILE A 537 -6.96 7.07 21.16
C ILE A 537 -6.99 5.56 20.91
N TRP A 538 -6.60 4.75 21.91
CA TRP A 538 -6.60 3.29 21.78
C TRP A 538 -7.98 2.77 21.36
N TRP A 539 -9.04 3.20 22.05
CA TRP A 539 -10.43 2.84 21.74
C TRP A 539 -10.76 3.04 20.25
N LYS A 540 -10.23 4.11 19.64
CA LYS A 540 -10.50 4.44 18.23
C LYS A 540 -9.77 3.50 17.27
N LYS A 541 -8.52 3.13 17.60
CA LYS A 541 -7.79 2.10 16.85
C LYS A 541 -8.50 0.75 16.88
N ASP A 542 -9.02 0.36 18.05
CA ASP A 542 -9.79 -0.87 18.21
C ASP A 542 -11.07 -0.86 17.35
N LEU A 543 -11.80 0.26 17.33
CA LEU A 543 -12.98 0.43 16.48
C LEU A 543 -12.65 0.35 14.99
N PHE A 544 -11.51 0.92 14.55
CA PHE A 544 -11.04 0.75 13.18
C PHE A 544 -10.67 -0.70 12.87
N ASN A 545 -10.01 -1.41 13.79
CA ASN A 545 -9.72 -2.84 13.61
C ASN A 545 -11.01 -3.65 13.45
N ILE A 546 -12.03 -3.36 14.24
CA ILE A 546 -13.35 -4.01 14.18
C ILE A 546 -14.06 -3.71 12.85
N LEU A 547 -14.09 -2.44 12.44
CA LEU A 547 -14.77 -1.98 11.23
C LEU A 547 -14.12 -2.59 9.97
N TYR A 548 -12.79 -2.62 9.91
CA TYR A 548 -12.07 -3.06 8.72
C TYR A 548 -11.77 -4.55 8.72
N GLY A 549 -11.93 -5.22 9.86
CA GLY A 549 -11.61 -6.64 10.01
C GLY A 549 -10.11 -6.91 10.06
N THR A 550 -9.35 -6.05 10.74
CA THR A 550 -7.88 -6.14 10.79
C THR A 550 -7.38 -6.57 12.17
N ALA A 551 -6.17 -7.12 12.23
CA ALA A 551 -5.59 -7.59 13.49
C ALA A 551 -5.11 -6.41 14.36
N PRO A 552 -5.32 -6.47 15.69
CA PRO A 552 -4.62 -5.54 16.58
C PRO A 552 -3.13 -5.89 16.58
N LEU A 553 -2.28 -4.87 16.72
CA LEU A 553 -0.84 -5.05 16.88
C LEU A 553 -0.42 -4.55 18.26
N TRP A 554 0.20 -5.44 19.03
CA TRP A 554 0.78 -5.14 20.33
C TRP A 554 2.29 -5.34 20.31
N SER A 555 2.96 -4.58 21.17
CA SER A 555 4.39 -4.63 21.41
C SER A 555 4.54 -4.57 22.92
N LEU A 556 4.98 -5.66 23.53
CA LEU A 556 4.89 -5.84 24.97
C LEU A 556 6.25 -6.15 25.57
N ASN A 557 6.58 -5.40 26.61
CA ASN A 557 7.37 -5.87 27.73
C ASN A 557 6.43 -6.19 28.92
N LYS A 558 6.98 -6.68 30.03
CA LYS A 558 6.19 -7.05 31.21
C LYS A 558 5.52 -5.85 31.89
N GLU A 559 6.20 -4.71 31.97
CA GLU A 559 5.69 -3.47 32.58
C GLU A 559 4.48 -2.93 31.81
N THR A 560 4.58 -2.78 30.48
CA THR A 560 3.50 -2.33 29.61
C THR A 560 2.27 -3.23 29.74
N TRP A 561 2.46 -4.56 29.80
CA TRP A 561 1.36 -5.49 30.03
C TRP A 561 0.71 -5.27 31.39
N ASP A 562 1.48 -5.14 32.47
CA ASP A 562 0.95 -4.99 33.83
C ASP A 562 0.18 -3.65 34.01
N ASP A 563 0.70 -2.57 33.44
CA ASP A 563 0.09 -1.23 33.50
C ASP A 563 -1.27 -1.19 32.80
N TYR A 564 -1.41 -1.91 31.67
CA TYR A 564 -2.59 -1.84 30.80
C TYR A 564 -3.34 -3.18 30.65
N LYS A 565 -3.11 -4.15 31.55
CA LYS A 565 -3.62 -5.54 31.43
C LYS A 565 -5.10 -5.61 31.11
N LYS A 566 -5.93 -4.85 31.84
CA LYS A 566 -7.38 -4.83 31.63
C LYS A 566 -7.75 -4.29 30.25
N THR A 567 -7.06 -3.25 29.79
CA THR A 567 -7.28 -2.64 28.46
C THR A 567 -6.88 -3.61 27.34
N PHE A 568 -5.76 -4.32 27.48
CA PHE A 568 -5.37 -5.36 26.52
C PHE A 568 -6.41 -6.49 26.45
N ILE A 569 -6.88 -6.99 27.59
CA ILE A 569 -7.91 -8.04 27.63
C ILE A 569 -9.20 -7.54 26.95
N GLN A 570 -9.65 -6.31 27.24
CA GLN A 570 -10.84 -5.74 26.61
C GLN A 570 -10.66 -5.56 25.10
N SER A 571 -9.50 -5.06 24.65
CA SER A 571 -9.15 -4.88 23.25
C SER A 571 -9.21 -6.22 22.50
N TYR A 572 -8.61 -7.27 23.07
CA TYR A 572 -8.69 -8.63 22.53
C TYR A 572 -10.12 -9.13 22.42
N GLN A 573 -10.91 -9.03 23.50
CA GLN A 573 -12.29 -9.50 23.54
C GLN A 573 -13.20 -8.79 22.52
N ASN A 574 -12.92 -7.51 22.23
CA ASN A 574 -13.68 -6.74 21.24
C ASN A 574 -13.31 -7.15 19.80
N ILE A 575 -12.01 -7.29 19.51
CA ILE A 575 -11.52 -7.41 18.12
C ILE A 575 -11.40 -8.88 17.69
N CYS A 576 -10.68 -9.68 18.46
CA CYS A 576 -10.17 -10.98 18.01
C CYS A 576 -11.27 -12.03 17.76
N PRO A 577 -12.31 -12.18 18.62
CA PRO A 577 -13.44 -13.07 18.33
C PRO A 577 -14.23 -12.66 17.08
N TRP A 578 -14.34 -11.36 16.80
CA TRP A 578 -14.97 -10.87 15.58
C TRP A 578 -14.11 -11.21 14.37
N LEU A 579 -12.82 -10.84 14.39
CA LEU A 579 -11.86 -11.17 13.35
C LEU A 579 -11.82 -12.68 13.04
N GLN A 580 -11.94 -13.54 14.06
CA GLN A 580 -12.01 -14.98 13.85
C GLN A 580 -13.20 -15.42 12.98
N LYS A 581 -14.33 -14.71 13.07
CA LYS A 581 -15.56 -15.02 12.33
C LYS A 581 -15.53 -14.56 10.88
N ILE A 582 -14.73 -13.54 10.57
CA ILE A 582 -14.71 -12.88 9.26
C ILE A 582 -13.37 -12.98 8.53
N GLY A 583 -12.28 -13.41 9.16
CA GLY A 583 -10.92 -13.31 8.58
C GLY A 583 -10.65 -14.17 7.33
N TYR A 584 -11.61 -14.96 6.86
CA TYR A 584 -11.58 -15.63 5.55
C TYR A 584 -12.59 -15.07 4.54
N ASP A 585 -13.44 -14.15 4.97
CA ASP A 585 -14.49 -13.56 4.16
C ASP A 585 -13.92 -12.38 3.37
N GLU A 586 -14.44 -12.13 2.18
CA GLU A 586 -14.16 -10.89 1.47
C GLU A 586 -14.91 -9.74 2.17
N LEU A 587 -14.26 -8.59 2.39
CA LEU A 587 -14.96 -7.35 2.74
C LEU A 587 -15.71 -6.85 1.50
N VAL A 588 -16.99 -7.16 1.35
CA VAL A 588 -17.76 -6.91 0.12
C VAL A 588 -18.28 -5.47 0.02
N SER A 589 -18.49 -4.80 1.14
CA SER A 589 -19.02 -3.43 1.19
C SER A 589 -18.52 -2.68 2.41
N HIS A 590 -18.30 -1.38 2.22
CA HIS A 590 -18.10 -0.39 3.26
C HIS A 590 -18.98 0.83 2.93
N ARG A 591 -19.60 1.46 3.94
CA ARG A 591 -20.33 2.73 3.76
C ARG A 591 -20.33 3.60 5.00
N PHE A 592 -20.42 4.91 4.77
CA PHE A 592 -20.81 5.88 5.79
C PHE A 592 -22.33 5.85 5.96
N VAL A 593 -22.79 5.63 7.19
CA VAL A 593 -24.21 5.59 7.54
C VAL A 593 -24.72 7.00 7.82
N THR A 594 -23.88 7.86 8.42
CA THR A 594 -24.16 9.27 8.71
C THR A 594 -23.37 10.19 7.80
N LEU A 595 -23.86 11.43 7.60
CA LEU A 595 -23.24 12.43 6.72
C LEU A 595 -21.93 13.01 7.28
N ASP A 596 -21.78 13.01 8.59
CA ASP A 596 -20.54 13.36 9.30
C ASP A 596 -19.51 12.22 9.31
N HIS A 597 -19.85 11.07 8.74
CA HIS A 597 -19.03 9.86 8.65
C HIS A 597 -18.71 9.19 10.01
N GLU A 598 -19.33 9.62 11.11
CA GLU A 598 -19.07 9.07 12.45
C GLU A 598 -19.66 7.67 12.64
N VAL A 599 -20.69 7.30 11.88
CA VAL A 599 -21.25 5.94 11.89
C VAL A 599 -20.92 5.27 10.56
N GLN A 600 -20.29 4.10 10.63
CA GLN A 600 -19.81 3.36 9.45
C GLN A 600 -20.21 1.89 9.52
N GLU A 601 -20.40 1.26 8.36
CA GLU A 601 -20.79 -0.14 8.25
C GLU A 601 -19.89 -0.89 7.28
N SER A 602 -19.49 -2.11 7.68
CA SER A 602 -18.81 -3.09 6.83
C SER A 602 -19.62 -4.38 6.72
N ILE A 603 -19.68 -4.96 5.52
CA ILE A 603 -20.35 -6.23 5.23
C ILE A 603 -19.35 -7.19 4.60
N PHE A 604 -19.34 -8.42 5.09
CA PHE A 604 -18.45 -9.49 4.66
C PHE A 604 -19.20 -10.53 3.80
N SER A 605 -18.47 -11.29 2.98
CA SER A 605 -19.06 -12.23 2.01
C SER A 605 -19.89 -13.35 2.66
N SER A 606 -19.70 -13.64 3.94
CA SER A 606 -20.55 -14.56 4.71
C SER A 606 -21.92 -13.98 5.09
N GLY A 607 -22.18 -12.70 4.80
CA GLY A 607 -23.36 -11.97 5.25
C GLY A 607 -23.22 -11.37 6.66
N LYS A 608 -22.11 -11.63 7.36
CA LYS A 608 -21.80 -10.97 8.63
C LYS A 608 -21.55 -9.48 8.39
N LYS A 609 -21.98 -8.67 9.34
CA LYS A 609 -21.96 -7.20 9.24
C LYS A 609 -21.57 -6.58 10.56
N VAL A 610 -20.88 -5.46 10.51
CA VAL A 610 -20.56 -4.64 11.70
C VAL A 610 -20.90 -3.19 11.43
N VAL A 611 -21.42 -2.53 12.45
CA VAL A 611 -21.65 -1.08 12.46
C VAL A 611 -20.87 -0.49 13.63
N VAL A 612 -20.06 0.52 13.36
CA VAL A 612 -19.24 1.23 14.32
C VAL A 612 -19.75 2.65 14.46
N ASN A 613 -19.81 3.12 15.70
CA ASN A 613 -20.13 4.49 16.06
C ASN A 613 -18.90 5.15 16.69
N PHE A 614 -18.29 6.11 15.99
CA PHE A 614 -17.15 6.89 16.48
C PHE A 614 -17.57 8.13 17.28
N SER A 615 -18.85 8.50 17.26
CA SER A 615 -19.35 9.71 17.93
C SER A 615 -19.35 9.58 19.45
N ASP A 616 -19.51 10.73 20.11
CA ASP A 616 -19.65 10.85 21.56
C ASP A 616 -21.08 10.59 22.05
N ASP A 617 -22.03 10.30 21.15
CA ASP A 617 -23.43 10.08 21.45
C ASP A 617 -23.89 8.66 21.09
N ASP A 618 -24.89 8.14 21.81
CA ASP A 618 -25.56 6.89 21.42
C ASP A 618 -26.31 7.09 20.08
N VAL A 619 -26.20 6.13 19.18
CA VAL A 619 -26.92 6.13 17.90
C VAL A 619 -27.85 4.93 17.79
N THR A 620 -28.95 5.07 17.04
CA THR A 620 -29.85 3.95 16.74
C THR A 620 -29.66 3.52 15.29
N PHE A 621 -29.39 2.23 15.08
CA PHE A 621 -29.26 1.64 13.76
C PHE A 621 -30.11 0.36 13.67
N GLU A 622 -31.01 0.29 12.69
CA GLU A 622 -31.94 -0.85 12.50
C GLU A 622 -32.69 -1.24 13.80
N GLY A 623 -33.09 -0.24 14.60
CA GLY A 623 -33.80 -0.44 15.86
C GLY A 623 -32.94 -0.90 17.04
N LYS A 624 -31.61 -1.03 16.86
CA LYS A 624 -30.65 -1.34 17.94
C LYS A 624 -29.87 -0.10 18.35
N ASN A 625 -29.69 0.10 19.64
CA ASN A 625 -28.83 1.15 20.18
C ASN A 625 -27.35 0.70 20.08
N ILE A 626 -26.52 1.57 19.52
CA ILE A 626 -25.06 1.47 19.52
C ILE A 626 -24.56 2.59 20.42
N LYS A 627 -23.81 2.23 21.47
CA LYS A 627 -23.25 3.21 22.40
C LYS A 627 -22.30 4.17 21.72
N ALA A 628 -22.15 5.35 22.30
CA ALA A 628 -21.04 6.26 21.99
C ALA A 628 -19.71 5.49 21.98
N ARG A 629 -18.88 5.72 20.97
CA ARG A 629 -17.58 5.02 20.79
C ARG A 629 -17.70 3.49 20.85
N GLY A 630 -18.79 2.97 20.29
CA GLY A 630 -19.19 1.57 20.38
C GLY A 630 -19.35 0.92 19.02
N PHE A 631 -19.70 -0.36 19.03
CA PHE A 631 -19.98 -1.12 17.82
C PHE A 631 -21.07 -2.17 18.08
N ILE A 632 -21.64 -2.69 17.01
CA ILE A 632 -22.52 -3.85 17.04
C ILE A 632 -22.27 -4.74 15.83
N THR A 633 -22.25 -6.05 16.04
CA THR A 633 -22.14 -7.04 14.98
C THR A 633 -23.48 -7.73 14.73
N PHE A 634 -23.68 -8.14 13.48
CA PHE A 634 -24.86 -8.87 13.03
C PHE A 634 -24.40 -10.16 12.36
N GLU A 635 -24.88 -11.27 12.89
CA GLU A 635 -24.65 -12.62 12.36
C GLU A 635 -25.95 -13.10 11.74
N ASN A 636 -26.38 -12.46 10.66
CA ASN A 636 -27.50 -13.00 9.89
C ASN A 636 -26.99 -14.22 9.13
N LEU A 637 -27.34 -15.42 9.62
CA LEU A 637 -27.44 -16.60 8.78
C LEU A 637 -28.36 -16.19 7.62
N LEU A 638 -27.83 -16.05 6.41
CA LEU A 638 -28.68 -15.98 5.23
C LEU A 638 -29.61 -17.20 5.31
N SER A 639 -30.88 -16.96 5.61
CA SER A 639 -31.92 -17.92 5.28
C SER A 639 -31.74 -18.15 3.79
N LYS A 640 -31.39 -19.39 3.41
CA LYS A 640 -31.58 -19.87 2.06
C LYS A 640 -33.08 -19.70 1.74
N SER A 641 -33.45 -18.53 1.24
CA SER A 641 -34.78 -18.24 0.73
C SER A 641 -34.58 -17.65 -0.65
N HIS A 642 -34.72 -18.56 -1.62
CA HIS A 642 -35.17 -18.35 -2.99
C HIS A 642 -35.10 -16.93 -3.55
N ILE A 643 -34.22 -16.72 -4.55
CA ILE A 643 -34.56 -16.49 -5.97
C ILE A 643 -33.28 -16.65 -6.79
#